data_AF-A0A914B701-F1
#
_entry.id   AF-A0A914B701-F1
#
_cell.length_a   1.000
_cell.length_b   1.000
_cell.length_c   1.000
_cell.angle_alpha   90.00
_cell.angle_beta   90.00
_cell.angle_gamma   90.00
#
_symmetry.space_group_name_H-M   'P 1'
#
loop_
_entity.id
_entity.type
_entity.pdbx_description
1 polymer ?
#
loop_
_entity_poly.entity_id
_entity_poly.type
_entity_poly.pdbx_seq_one_letter_code
_entity_poly.pdbx_strand_id
1 'polypeptide(L)'
;MSAAVHAKEHRGGKMARRSSYFMKRMKPRSHSLDLTALQRSGIPLPSVQRDADSDAETDGRLPSGLPSGLPHRPDSFKKAISKSNAYASHLHGFPSHHLPAQRDYTATEKEIRTTVDWSENAISGDHIWTETNASGDFCYVGEQDCLVSQYWKTGSRRKCAACKIIVHTACMLQLERINFKCKPTFRDAGIRNYRENQVVRHHWVHRRRQDGKCKQCGKSFQQKLFQQKEIIAISCSWCKVAYHNKVACFMMQQIEEPCSLGIHASIIIPPSWIIRLPKQRIQGSFKSSQRKKKKPSIKRKSITKKEEGKMRPFIIKPIPSPMMKPIIVFINPKSGGNQGTKLMSKFQWLLNPRQVFDLSQGGPREGLEIFRKVPNLRILACGGDGTVGWILSEIDKLKFKPFPPVSVLPLGTGNDLARTMNWGRGYTDEPISKILTQVEEGPVTQLDRWNLTVDKNPDVELTKEDREADNNGPLDVFNNYFSLGADARTALDFHESREANPEKFNSRFRNKMYYARSGGTDLLKRTSKDLTKQIMLECDGIDYTSKLLELKAHCILLLNIPKYASGNTPWGNPSVHTFEQQRHDDGFLEVIGFSPSQMAALFVGGHGERICQCREAKVITNAMIPVQVDGEPCRLAPSIIHVSIRNQANMVLKPKRRGSMPINTDTPLSNDRLRIQVSRISMFDYERLNYDKEKLKKASVPLGIIVVDSDSNLEHIRAHIDRLLEVYILQDSNANGSASSLSPTWCFLDSTTADRFFRIDRSQEHLHYITDISSDDLYVLDPERTKPSNLSPESKSGSMPDLLVQQEVLGAANRTPSPILKLPQAHSAAQLLQARSCEAIVSNSSPQPPRRDTLCVSDTAHLNPLDKTLMDVSKRGDVAKFSELHRKGAYLMTVDQHGMNALHHAARFGHKDIVQYLIENAPVSILDAVDFEKNQTALHKAAWYMRRTICAMLVEAGASLTKTDYQGNTPRLQALKADDLELAAYLESRERYQLMLSEDHETAV
;
A
#
# COMPACT_ATOMS: atom_id res chain seq x y z
N MET A 1 45.74 15.09 -54.58
CA MET A 1 45.55 15.72 -55.91
C MET A 1 44.18 16.39 -55.93
N SER A 2 44.04 17.54 -56.60
CA SER A 2 42.82 18.37 -56.76
C SER A 2 42.11 18.76 -55.44
N ALA A 3 42.29 19.98 -54.92
CA ALA A 3 41.70 21.25 -55.38
C ALA A 3 40.17 21.30 -55.11
N ALA A 4 39.69 22.06 -54.12
CA ALA A 4 39.43 23.53 -54.12
C ALA A 4 38.09 23.88 -54.82
N VAL A 5 37.32 24.90 -54.44
CA VAL A 5 37.66 26.27 -53.97
C VAL A 5 36.72 26.78 -52.85
N HIS A 6 37.18 27.82 -52.14
CA HIS A 6 36.48 28.78 -51.25
C HIS A 6 35.11 29.33 -51.76
N ALA A 7 34.30 30.13 -51.03
CA ALA A 7 34.62 31.08 -49.95
C ALA A 7 33.41 31.53 -49.10
N LYS A 8 33.69 32.07 -47.88
CA LYS A 8 33.16 33.33 -47.26
C LYS A 8 31.61 33.56 -47.14
N GLU A 9 31.06 34.40 -46.24
CA GLU A 9 31.61 35.22 -45.14
C GLU A 9 30.61 35.48 -43.99
N HIS A 10 31.16 35.56 -42.78
CA HIS A 10 30.81 36.32 -41.56
C HIS A 10 29.55 37.23 -41.42
N ARG A 11 29.13 37.33 -40.13
CA ARG A 11 28.23 38.32 -39.46
C ARG A 11 26.73 38.18 -39.79
N GLY A 12 25.78 38.45 -38.89
CA GLY A 12 25.86 38.79 -37.46
C GLY A 12 24.74 39.75 -37.03
N GLY A 13 23.97 39.45 -35.97
CA GLY A 13 22.88 40.33 -35.50
C GLY A 13 22.08 39.79 -34.31
N LYS A 14 21.42 40.69 -33.57
CA LYS A 14 20.56 40.39 -32.40
C LYS A 14 19.09 40.76 -32.69
N MET A 15 18.21 40.35 -31.75
CA MET A 15 16.90 40.94 -31.38
C MET A 15 15.58 40.44 -32.01
N ALA A 16 14.72 40.02 -31.07
CA ALA A 16 13.31 40.42 -30.88
C ALA A 16 12.17 39.90 -31.80
N ARG A 17 11.26 39.17 -31.14
CA ARG A 17 9.78 39.19 -31.27
C ARG A 17 9.18 39.52 -32.66
N ARG A 18 8.56 38.51 -33.30
CA ARG A 18 7.18 38.63 -33.79
C ARG A 18 6.47 37.27 -33.87
N SER A 19 5.21 37.27 -34.31
CA SER A 19 4.23 36.20 -34.08
C SER A 19 3.69 35.61 -35.39
N SER A 20 2.95 34.49 -35.24
CA SER A 20 1.92 33.94 -36.14
C SER A 20 2.31 33.01 -37.30
N TYR A 21 1.35 32.14 -37.63
CA TYR A 21 1.27 31.17 -38.74
C TYR A 21 2.33 30.05 -38.82
N PHE A 22 1.92 28.84 -38.43
CA PHE A 22 1.46 27.85 -39.44
C PHE A 22 0.64 26.71 -38.79
N MET A 23 -0.60 26.51 -39.26
CA MET A 23 -1.40 25.32 -38.97
C MET A 23 -2.33 25.03 -40.15
N LYS A 24 -2.18 23.89 -40.82
CA LYS A 24 -3.07 23.46 -41.92
C LYS A 24 -3.48 21.99 -41.75
N ARG A 25 -4.72 21.83 -41.28
CA ARG A 25 -5.71 20.79 -41.63
C ARG A 25 -5.18 19.39 -42.00
N MET A 26 -5.48 18.41 -41.14
CA MET A 26 -6.05 17.14 -41.60
C MET A 26 -7.46 17.00 -41.02
N LYS A 27 -8.39 16.40 -41.77
CA LYS A 27 -9.77 16.10 -41.34
C LYS A 27 -9.91 14.59 -41.07
N PRO A 28 -10.61 14.14 -40.03
CA PRO A 28 -11.15 12.78 -39.98
C PRO A 28 -12.28 12.61 -41.01
N ARG A 29 -12.48 11.37 -41.49
CA ARG A 29 -13.55 11.02 -42.44
C ARG A 29 -14.86 10.74 -41.70
N SER A 30 -15.97 11.21 -42.26
CA SER A 30 -17.33 10.83 -41.88
C SER A 30 -17.85 9.69 -42.76
N HIS A 31 -18.32 8.59 -42.17
CA HIS A 31 -19.14 7.61 -42.88
C HIS A 31 -20.62 7.96 -42.70
N SER A 32 -21.29 8.31 -43.81
CA SER A 32 -22.74 8.38 -43.89
C SER A 32 -23.31 6.98 -44.15
N LEU A 33 -24.35 6.60 -43.41
CA LEU A 33 -25.26 5.52 -43.80
C LEU A 33 -26.57 6.15 -44.25
N ASP A 34 -27.05 5.73 -45.41
CA ASP A 34 -28.23 6.25 -46.07
C ASP A 34 -29.44 5.34 -45.79
N LEU A 35 -30.62 5.94 -45.52
CA LEU A 35 -31.83 5.24 -45.11
C LEU A 35 -33.10 5.98 -45.57
N THR A 36 -33.34 6.04 -46.88
CA THR A 36 -34.67 6.34 -47.44
C THR A 36 -35.24 5.14 -48.18
N ALA A 37 -36.01 4.30 -47.49
CA ALA A 37 -36.85 3.26 -48.10
C ALA A 37 -38.06 2.88 -47.22
N LEU A 38 -39.15 2.47 -47.87
CA LEU A 38 -40.33 1.77 -47.34
C LEU A 38 -41.20 2.51 -46.30
N GLN A 39 -42.19 3.23 -46.83
CA GLN A 39 -43.51 3.38 -46.18
C GLN A 39 -44.21 2.00 -46.10
N ARG A 40 -44.93 1.72 -45.00
CA ARG A 40 -46.35 1.26 -44.99
C ARG A 40 -46.83 0.90 -43.58
N SER A 41 -48.13 1.09 -43.34
CA SER A 41 -48.89 0.89 -42.08
C SER A 41 -48.46 1.77 -40.88
N GLY A 42 -49.38 2.38 -40.09
CA GLY A 42 -50.79 2.66 -40.39
C GLY A 42 -51.71 2.84 -39.18
N ILE A 43 -52.03 4.11 -38.83
CA ILE A 43 -53.31 4.56 -38.19
C ILE A 43 -53.58 4.08 -36.73
N PRO A 44 -54.08 4.92 -35.78
CA PRO A 44 -54.03 6.38 -35.64
C PRO A 44 -53.50 6.84 -34.24
N LEU A 45 -53.49 8.16 -34.01
CA LEU A 45 -53.51 8.75 -32.65
C LEU A 45 -54.95 9.16 -32.27
N PRO A 46 -55.40 8.97 -31.02
CA PRO A 46 -56.56 9.68 -30.49
C PRO A 46 -56.25 11.16 -30.25
N SER A 47 -57.21 12.04 -30.52
CA SER A 47 -57.10 13.49 -30.38
C SER A 47 -57.36 14.00 -28.96
N VAL A 48 -56.88 15.22 -28.68
CA VAL A 48 -57.27 16.00 -27.50
C VAL A 48 -58.74 16.41 -27.60
N GLN A 49 -59.50 16.27 -26.51
CA GLN A 49 -60.63 17.15 -26.20
C GLN A 49 -60.36 17.87 -24.88
N ARG A 50 -60.84 19.11 -24.81
CA ARG A 50 -61.05 19.86 -23.58
C ARG A 50 -62.55 20.04 -23.47
N ASP A 51 -63.09 19.88 -22.28
CA ASP A 51 -64.39 20.42 -21.90
C ASP A 51 -64.22 21.08 -20.52
N ALA A 52 -65.13 22.00 -20.19
CA ALA A 52 -65.00 22.91 -19.05
C ALA A 52 -66.31 22.97 -18.24
N ASP A 53 -66.19 23.57 -17.05
CA ASP A 53 -67.24 24.20 -16.23
C ASP A 53 -68.46 23.37 -15.79
N SER A 54 -68.60 23.19 -14.48
CA SER A 54 -69.86 23.43 -13.75
C SER A 54 -69.63 23.43 -12.24
N ASP A 55 -70.22 24.40 -11.55
CA ASP A 55 -70.14 24.59 -10.10
C ASP A 55 -71.14 23.73 -9.32
N ALA A 56 -70.82 23.44 -8.05
CA ALA A 56 -71.79 23.07 -7.02
C ALA A 56 -71.24 23.38 -5.62
N GLU A 57 -72.09 23.87 -4.71
CA GLU A 57 -71.71 24.36 -3.38
C GLU A 57 -71.86 23.33 -2.24
N THR A 58 -71.27 23.66 -1.10
CA THR A 58 -71.62 23.29 0.29
C THR A 58 -72.49 22.05 0.58
N ASP A 59 -71.99 21.17 1.46
CA ASP A 59 -72.46 21.16 2.86
C ASP A 59 -71.37 20.61 3.80
N GLY A 60 -71.46 20.88 5.10
CA GLY A 60 -70.49 20.47 6.11
C GLY A 60 -71.00 19.39 7.06
N ARG A 61 -70.12 18.44 7.42
CA ARG A 61 -70.28 17.61 8.63
C ARG A 61 -68.95 17.04 9.11
N LEU A 62 -68.63 17.29 10.37
CA LEU A 62 -67.63 16.51 11.11
C LEU A 62 -68.23 15.14 11.47
N PRO A 63 -67.42 14.08 11.35
CA PRO A 63 -67.45 13.04 12.37
C PRO A 63 -66.07 12.85 13.00
N SER A 64 -66.03 12.80 14.32
CA SER A 64 -64.86 12.42 15.11
C SER A 64 -64.53 10.93 14.92
N GLY A 65 -63.30 10.62 14.52
CA GLY A 65 -62.80 9.24 14.51
C GLY A 65 -61.28 9.20 14.41
N LEU A 66 -60.62 8.54 15.36
CA LEU A 66 -59.21 8.16 15.23
C LEU A 66 -59.11 6.83 14.48
N PRO A 67 -58.34 6.75 13.38
CA PRO A 67 -57.73 5.51 12.93
C PRO A 67 -56.31 5.44 13.47
N SER A 68 -56.07 4.53 14.42
CA SER A 68 -54.71 4.20 14.85
C SER A 68 -53.93 3.49 13.73
N GLY A 69 -52.80 4.08 13.31
CA GLY A 69 -51.76 3.35 12.57
C GLY A 69 -51.58 3.74 11.10
N LEU A 70 -50.58 4.59 10.85
CA LEU A 70 -49.83 4.61 9.58
C LEU A 70 -48.33 4.72 9.88
N PRO A 71 -47.47 3.87 9.30
CA PRO A 71 -46.03 4.03 9.44
C PRO A 71 -45.55 5.25 8.64
N HIS A 72 -44.80 6.15 9.27
CA HIS A 72 -44.24 7.32 8.59
C HIS A 72 -43.40 6.93 7.36
N ARG A 73 -43.83 7.36 6.16
CA ARG A 73 -43.15 7.04 4.89
C ARG A 73 -41.69 7.52 4.89
N PRO A 74 -40.74 6.76 4.29
CA PRO A 74 -39.31 7.13 4.23
C PRO A 74 -39.02 8.53 3.64
N ASP A 75 -39.90 9.08 2.81
CA ASP A 75 -39.72 10.40 2.19
C ASP A 75 -39.81 11.57 3.18
N SER A 76 -40.38 11.35 4.36
CA SER A 76 -40.34 12.31 5.47
C SER A 76 -38.89 12.57 5.93
N PHE A 77 -38.15 11.50 6.21
CA PHE A 77 -36.72 11.53 6.54
C PHE A 77 -35.89 12.15 5.41
N LYS A 78 -36.15 11.80 4.13
CA LYS A 78 -35.48 12.43 2.98
C LYS A 78 -35.63 13.95 2.97
N LYS A 79 -36.87 14.45 3.11
CA LYS A 79 -37.18 15.89 3.08
C LYS A 79 -36.62 16.61 4.32
N ALA A 80 -36.68 15.99 5.50
CA ALA A 80 -36.09 16.55 6.73
C ALA A 80 -34.55 16.67 6.61
N ILE A 81 -33.86 15.62 6.18
CA ILE A 81 -32.39 15.57 6.06
C ILE A 81 -31.87 16.52 4.97
N SER A 82 -32.55 16.64 3.81
CA SER A 82 -32.14 17.62 2.80
C SER A 82 -32.29 19.06 3.32
N LYS A 83 -33.39 19.36 4.02
CA LYS A 83 -33.61 20.65 4.69
C LYS A 83 -32.55 20.94 5.75
N SER A 84 -32.23 20.01 6.65
CA SER A 84 -31.25 20.23 7.71
C SER A 84 -29.82 20.41 7.18
N ASN A 85 -29.44 19.62 6.17
CA ASN A 85 -28.16 19.78 5.46
C ASN A 85 -28.07 21.15 4.76
N ALA A 86 -29.18 21.66 4.20
CA ALA A 86 -29.23 23.00 3.61
C ALA A 86 -29.18 24.11 4.69
N TYR A 87 -29.91 23.98 5.80
CA TYR A 87 -29.90 24.95 6.90
C TYR A 87 -28.52 25.14 7.54
N ALA A 88 -27.67 24.11 7.52
CA ALA A 88 -26.26 24.23 7.94
C ALA A 88 -25.42 25.24 7.12
N SER A 89 -25.98 25.80 6.03
CA SER A 89 -25.37 26.87 5.22
C SER A 89 -26.08 28.23 5.28
N HIS A 90 -27.24 28.35 5.94
CA HIS A 90 -28.05 29.58 5.97
C HIS A 90 -28.35 30.06 7.41
N LEU A 91 -27.43 30.85 7.97
CA LEU A 91 -27.65 31.62 9.21
C LEU A 91 -27.23 33.11 9.06
N HIS A 92 -27.49 33.69 7.90
CA HIS A 92 -27.71 35.13 7.72
C HIS A 92 -28.79 35.33 6.66
N GLY A 93 -29.78 36.18 6.96
CA GLY A 93 -30.92 36.45 6.09
C GLY A 93 -30.66 37.61 5.13
N PHE A 94 -31.10 37.45 3.89
CA PHE A 94 -31.38 38.50 2.92
C PHE A 94 -32.71 38.15 2.22
N PRO A 95 -33.47 39.14 1.72
CA PRO A 95 -34.86 38.92 1.33
C PRO A 95 -35.02 38.06 0.08
N SER A 96 -36.19 37.42 -0.03
CA SER A 96 -36.61 36.67 -1.21
C SER A 96 -36.67 37.59 -2.43
N HIS A 97 -35.79 37.37 -3.42
CA HIS A 97 -35.93 37.96 -4.74
C HIS A 97 -36.51 36.95 -5.74
N HIS A 98 -37.26 37.46 -6.70
CA HIS A 98 -38.15 36.69 -7.57
C HIS A 98 -37.43 35.68 -8.46
N LEU A 99 -38.15 34.60 -8.79
CA LEU A 99 -37.82 33.69 -9.87
C LEU A 99 -37.82 34.44 -11.21
N PRO A 100 -36.73 34.39 -12.01
CA PRO A 100 -36.82 34.68 -13.43
C PRO A 100 -37.60 33.55 -14.12
N ALA A 101 -38.59 33.89 -14.95
CA ALA A 101 -39.18 32.94 -15.87
C ALA A 101 -38.17 32.49 -16.94
N GLN A 102 -38.52 31.40 -17.64
CA GLN A 102 -37.91 30.84 -18.87
C GLN A 102 -36.56 31.44 -19.33
N ARG A 103 -35.50 30.63 -19.26
CA ARG A 103 -34.29 30.80 -20.05
C ARG A 103 -33.98 29.52 -20.81
N ASP A 104 -33.49 29.68 -22.03
CA ASP A 104 -33.31 28.62 -23.01
C ASP A 104 -32.26 27.57 -22.64
N TYR A 105 -32.35 26.42 -23.30
CA TYR A 105 -31.44 25.27 -23.15
C TYR A 105 -30.07 25.50 -23.82
N THR A 106 -29.38 26.58 -23.45
CA THR A 106 -27.94 26.77 -23.72
C THR A 106 -27.19 26.86 -22.40
N ALA A 107 -27.05 25.70 -21.74
CA ALA A 107 -26.30 25.59 -20.49
C ALA A 107 -24.80 25.82 -20.74
N THR A 108 -24.33 27.05 -20.54
CA THR A 108 -22.90 27.36 -20.40
C THR A 108 -22.29 26.41 -19.37
N GLU A 109 -21.23 25.70 -19.73
CA GLU A 109 -20.67 24.61 -18.92
C GLU A 109 -20.23 25.10 -17.53
N LYS A 110 -21.07 24.81 -16.52
CA LYS A 110 -20.79 25.11 -15.12
C LYS A 110 -19.69 24.16 -14.64
N GLU A 111 -18.45 24.66 -14.69
CA GLU A 111 -17.22 23.88 -14.48
C GLU A 111 -17.32 22.91 -13.29
N ILE A 112 -17.16 21.62 -13.57
CA ILE A 112 -17.40 20.58 -12.57
C ILE A 112 -16.22 20.51 -11.60
N ARG A 113 -16.38 21.13 -10.42
CA ARG A 113 -15.36 21.18 -9.36
C ARG A 113 -14.88 19.78 -8.96
N THR A 114 -13.64 19.47 -9.34
CA THR A 114 -12.91 18.24 -8.98
C THR A 114 -11.98 18.43 -7.77
N THR A 115 -11.73 19.68 -7.37
CA THR A 115 -10.74 20.08 -6.35
C THR A 115 -11.37 20.98 -5.26
N VAL A 116 -10.58 21.39 -4.27
CA VAL A 116 -11.02 22.25 -3.16
C VAL A 116 -10.75 23.71 -3.50
N ASP A 117 -11.81 24.48 -3.78
CA ASP A 117 -11.72 25.92 -4.07
C ASP A 117 -11.29 26.72 -2.81
N TRP A 118 -10.12 27.35 -2.87
CA TRP A 118 -9.58 28.28 -1.86
C TRP A 118 -9.74 29.76 -2.23
N SER A 119 -10.39 30.08 -3.35
CA SER A 119 -10.64 31.46 -3.77
C SER A 119 -11.76 32.13 -2.97
N GLU A 120 -11.93 33.44 -3.17
CA GLU A 120 -13.09 34.19 -2.69
C GLU A 120 -14.44 33.69 -3.27
N ASN A 121 -14.42 32.91 -4.35
CA ASN A 121 -15.61 32.36 -5.02
C ASN A 121 -16.01 30.96 -4.51
N ALA A 122 -15.33 30.47 -3.47
CA ALA A 122 -15.67 29.20 -2.82
C ALA A 122 -17.08 29.23 -2.21
N ILE A 123 -17.88 28.21 -2.52
CA ILE A 123 -19.26 28.04 -2.03
C ILE A 123 -19.27 26.99 -0.91
N SER A 124 -20.00 27.25 0.19
CA SER A 124 -20.07 26.31 1.32
C SER A 124 -21.15 25.26 1.08
N GLY A 125 -20.75 23.99 1.22
CA GLY A 125 -21.59 22.84 0.86
C GLY A 125 -21.42 22.37 -0.59
N ASP A 126 -20.37 22.77 -1.31
CA ASP A 126 -20.08 22.21 -2.63
C ASP A 126 -19.55 20.78 -2.57
N HIS A 127 -19.89 19.99 -3.60
CA HIS A 127 -19.40 18.62 -3.78
C HIS A 127 -18.10 18.62 -4.59
N ILE A 128 -17.14 17.81 -4.16
CA ILE A 128 -15.85 17.59 -4.84
C ILE A 128 -15.98 16.31 -5.66
N TRP A 129 -16.01 16.42 -6.99
CA TRP A 129 -16.38 15.31 -7.86
C TRP A 129 -15.19 14.57 -8.46
N THR A 130 -15.16 13.24 -8.29
CA THR A 130 -14.27 12.33 -9.03
C THR A 130 -15.10 11.44 -9.95
N GLU A 131 -14.63 11.17 -11.16
CA GLU A 131 -15.30 10.23 -12.07
C GLU A 131 -15.29 8.80 -11.49
N THR A 132 -16.29 7.99 -11.85
CA THR A 132 -16.39 6.62 -11.32
C THR A 132 -17.08 5.65 -12.27
N ASN A 133 -16.48 4.47 -12.44
CA ASN A 133 -17.05 3.35 -13.19
C ASN A 133 -17.88 2.41 -12.28
N ALA A 134 -18.44 2.93 -11.18
CA ALA A 134 -19.21 2.16 -10.21
C ALA A 134 -20.57 1.72 -10.77
N SER A 135 -20.55 0.70 -11.63
CA SER A 135 -21.71 0.11 -12.32
C SER A 135 -22.80 -0.38 -11.36
N GLY A 136 -22.40 -0.96 -10.23
CA GLY A 136 -23.30 -1.46 -9.19
C GLY A 136 -23.78 -0.42 -8.15
N ASP A 137 -23.39 0.86 -8.27
CA ASP A 137 -23.86 1.93 -7.37
C ASP A 137 -24.94 2.80 -8.06
N PHE A 138 -26.09 2.94 -7.40
CA PHE A 138 -27.23 3.73 -7.88
C PHE A 138 -27.01 5.24 -7.75
N CYS A 139 -27.64 6.00 -8.66
CA CYS A 139 -27.74 7.46 -8.54
C CYS A 139 -28.43 7.87 -7.22
N TYR A 140 -27.84 8.82 -6.49
CA TYR A 140 -28.35 9.31 -5.20
C TYR A 140 -29.72 9.96 -5.33
N VAL A 141 -29.94 10.67 -6.44
CA VAL A 141 -31.21 11.27 -6.87
C VAL A 141 -32.35 10.22 -6.94
N GLY A 142 -32.04 8.95 -7.19
CA GLY A 142 -33.01 7.86 -7.22
C GLY A 142 -33.73 7.71 -8.56
N GLU A 143 -34.36 6.55 -8.79
CA GLU A 143 -34.84 6.14 -10.13
C GLU A 143 -35.92 7.09 -10.69
N GLN A 144 -36.78 7.64 -9.83
CA GLN A 144 -37.88 8.54 -10.20
C GLN A 144 -37.44 9.92 -10.71
N ASP A 145 -36.31 10.46 -10.22
CA ASP A 145 -35.81 11.80 -10.56
C ASP A 145 -34.53 11.77 -11.44
N CYS A 146 -34.05 10.56 -11.77
CA CYS A 146 -32.78 10.36 -12.47
C CYS A 146 -32.97 10.28 -13.99
N LEU A 147 -32.69 11.41 -14.65
CA LEU A 147 -32.76 11.58 -16.12
C LEU A 147 -32.07 10.45 -16.91
N VAL A 148 -30.98 9.88 -16.40
CA VAL A 148 -30.33 8.74 -17.07
C VAL A 148 -31.23 7.51 -17.03
N SER A 149 -31.74 7.09 -15.88
CA SER A 149 -32.60 5.89 -15.79
C SER A 149 -33.98 6.07 -16.43
N GLN A 150 -34.42 7.30 -16.69
CA GLN A 150 -35.65 7.61 -17.42
C GLN A 150 -35.49 7.49 -18.95
N TYR A 151 -34.34 7.93 -19.50
CA TYR A 151 -34.19 8.14 -20.95
C TYR A 151 -33.01 7.38 -21.60
N TRP A 152 -32.08 6.80 -20.83
CA TRP A 152 -30.79 6.28 -21.32
C TRP A 152 -30.35 4.99 -20.63
N LYS A 153 -29.90 3.98 -21.39
CA LYS A 153 -29.46 2.69 -20.81
C LYS A 153 -28.16 2.79 -19.99
N THR A 154 -27.29 3.75 -20.30
CA THR A 154 -26.00 4.00 -19.61
C THR A 154 -25.70 5.50 -19.54
N GLY A 155 -24.75 5.90 -18.69
CA GLY A 155 -24.32 7.29 -18.56
C GLY A 155 -23.16 7.45 -17.57
N SER A 156 -22.34 8.49 -17.76
CA SER A 156 -21.18 8.77 -16.91
C SER A 156 -21.60 9.12 -15.48
N ARG A 157 -20.88 8.58 -14.50
CA ARG A 157 -21.13 8.76 -13.06
C ARG A 157 -19.97 9.51 -12.40
N ARG A 158 -20.30 10.34 -11.42
CA ARG A 158 -19.35 11.05 -10.55
C ARG A 158 -19.66 10.76 -9.09
N LYS A 159 -18.61 10.49 -8.30
CA LYS A 159 -18.64 10.21 -6.85
C LYS A 159 -18.15 11.46 -6.12
N CYS A 160 -18.86 11.89 -5.09
CA CYS A 160 -18.38 12.99 -4.26
C CYS A 160 -17.33 12.47 -3.27
N ALA A 161 -16.12 13.03 -3.30
CA ALA A 161 -15.05 12.61 -2.39
C ALA A 161 -15.42 12.85 -0.91
N ALA A 162 -16.08 13.96 -0.60
CA ALA A 162 -16.35 14.44 0.75
C ALA A 162 -17.57 13.79 1.46
N CYS A 163 -18.63 13.41 0.73
CA CYS A 163 -19.83 12.78 1.31
C CYS A 163 -20.17 11.37 0.75
N LYS A 164 -19.45 10.91 -0.28
CA LYS A 164 -19.58 9.59 -0.92
C LYS A 164 -20.92 9.28 -1.60
N ILE A 165 -21.73 10.29 -1.92
CA ILE A 165 -22.85 10.12 -2.87
C ILE A 165 -22.30 9.86 -4.29
N ILE A 166 -23.09 9.22 -5.14
CA ILE A 166 -22.83 9.07 -6.57
C ILE A 166 -24.02 9.63 -7.35
N VAL A 167 -23.76 10.38 -8.41
CA VAL A 167 -24.78 10.83 -9.36
C VAL A 167 -24.30 10.62 -10.78
N HIS A 168 -25.24 10.56 -11.74
CA HIS A 168 -24.86 10.71 -13.13
C HIS A 168 -24.55 12.19 -13.42
N THR A 169 -23.64 12.47 -14.35
CA THR A 169 -23.26 13.84 -14.71
C THR A 169 -24.49 14.67 -15.11
N ALA A 170 -25.38 14.12 -15.94
CA ALA A 170 -26.65 14.75 -16.33
C ALA A 170 -27.62 14.98 -15.14
N CYS A 171 -27.51 14.20 -14.06
CA CYS A 171 -28.38 14.31 -12.88
C CYS A 171 -27.86 15.33 -11.84
N MET A 172 -26.72 15.99 -12.08
CA MET A 172 -26.18 16.99 -11.15
C MET A 172 -27.12 18.20 -10.97
N LEU A 173 -27.82 18.63 -12.02
CA LEU A 173 -28.83 19.69 -11.93
C LEU A 173 -30.06 19.27 -11.09
N GLN A 174 -30.42 17.98 -11.08
CA GLN A 174 -31.49 17.47 -10.22
C GLN A 174 -31.05 17.42 -8.75
N LEU A 175 -29.76 17.15 -8.48
CA LEU A 175 -29.17 17.24 -7.13
C LEU A 175 -29.23 18.69 -6.58
N GLU A 176 -29.00 19.69 -7.43
CA GLU A 176 -29.17 21.11 -7.07
C GLU A 176 -30.65 21.46 -6.82
N ARG A 177 -31.58 20.97 -7.65
CA ARG A 177 -33.03 21.17 -7.47
C ARG A 177 -33.58 20.60 -6.16
N ILE A 178 -33.09 19.45 -5.69
CA ILE A 178 -33.44 18.90 -4.37
C ILE A 178 -32.65 19.54 -3.19
N ASN A 179 -31.84 20.56 -3.48
CA ASN A 179 -31.00 21.33 -2.56
C ASN A 179 -30.07 20.47 -1.68
N PHE A 180 -29.60 19.32 -2.20
CA PHE A 180 -28.72 18.44 -1.43
C PHE A 180 -27.27 18.90 -1.52
N LYS A 181 -26.91 19.90 -0.70
CA LYS A 181 -25.54 20.36 -0.49
C LYS A 181 -24.68 19.27 0.19
N CYS A 182 -23.36 19.35 0.03
CA CYS A 182 -22.36 18.52 0.70
C CYS A 182 -22.12 18.93 2.16
N LYS A 183 -21.20 18.24 2.85
CA LYS A 183 -20.74 18.66 4.19
C LYS A 183 -20.05 20.03 4.11
N PRO A 184 -20.49 21.08 4.85
CA PRO A 184 -19.82 22.38 4.85
C PRO A 184 -18.36 22.23 5.28
N THR A 185 -17.42 22.87 4.58
CA THR A 185 -15.96 22.75 4.89
C THR A 185 -15.38 23.99 5.57
N PHE A 186 -16.14 25.09 5.60
CA PHE A 186 -15.80 26.38 6.19
C PHE A 186 -17.08 27.16 6.55
N ARG A 187 -16.93 28.25 7.33
CA ARG A 187 -17.98 29.26 7.55
C ARG A 187 -17.59 30.62 6.95
N ASP A 188 -18.60 31.43 6.63
CA ASP A 188 -18.39 32.82 6.23
C ASP A 188 -18.26 33.75 7.44
N ALA A 189 -17.47 34.81 7.32
CA ALA A 189 -17.31 35.81 8.38
C ALA A 189 -18.55 36.72 8.51
N GLY A 190 -19.50 36.28 9.34
CA GLY A 190 -20.69 37.06 9.72
C GLY A 190 -20.36 38.43 10.36
N ILE A 191 -21.26 39.40 10.17
CA ILE A 191 -21.00 40.82 10.49
C ILE A 191 -21.10 41.15 11.99
N ARG A 192 -21.80 40.33 12.80
CA ARG A 192 -21.91 40.54 14.27
C ARG A 192 -21.59 39.32 15.15
N ASN A 193 -22.12 38.12 14.86
CA ASN A 193 -22.09 37.03 15.84
C ASN A 193 -20.90 36.05 15.64
N TYR A 194 -19.71 36.48 16.04
CA TYR A 194 -18.47 35.69 15.92
C TYR A 194 -18.43 34.41 16.78
N ARG A 195 -19.14 34.39 17.92
CA ARG A 195 -18.99 33.39 19.00
C ARG A 195 -19.93 32.18 18.97
N GLU A 196 -21.09 32.27 18.31
CA GLU A 196 -22.20 31.31 18.51
C GLU A 196 -22.01 29.96 17.80
N ASN A 197 -21.73 29.95 16.49
CA ASN A 197 -21.54 28.71 15.72
C ASN A 197 -20.12 28.12 15.89
N GLN A 198 -19.85 27.59 17.07
CA GLN A 198 -18.73 26.65 17.31
C GLN A 198 -19.14 25.20 17.04
N VAL A 199 -20.41 24.87 17.30
CA VAL A 199 -21.01 23.53 17.10
C VAL A 199 -20.95 23.11 15.63
N VAL A 200 -20.37 21.94 15.37
CA VAL A 200 -20.51 21.25 14.08
C VAL A 200 -21.79 20.42 14.11
N ARG A 201 -22.68 20.58 13.13
CA ARG A 201 -23.89 19.73 12.99
C ARG A 201 -23.58 18.45 12.21
N HIS A 202 -24.41 17.42 12.41
CA HIS A 202 -24.35 16.22 11.58
C HIS A 202 -24.67 16.56 10.11
N HIS A 203 -24.00 15.88 9.18
CA HIS A 203 -24.36 15.87 7.76
C HIS A 203 -24.84 14.48 7.41
N TRP A 204 -26.15 14.27 7.45
CA TRP A 204 -26.79 12.98 7.26
C TRP A 204 -26.93 12.65 5.77
N VAL A 205 -26.58 11.41 5.40
CA VAL A 205 -26.62 10.94 4.01
C VAL A 205 -27.36 9.60 3.96
N HIS A 206 -28.29 9.46 3.01
CA HIS A 206 -28.98 8.20 2.77
C HIS A 206 -28.07 7.19 2.06
N ARG A 207 -28.12 5.92 2.49
CA ARG A 207 -27.25 4.85 2.00
C ARG A 207 -28.07 3.63 1.56
N ARG A 208 -27.81 3.17 0.34
CA ARG A 208 -28.26 1.84 -0.16
C ARG A 208 -27.28 0.72 0.18
N ARG A 209 -26.03 1.09 0.49
CA ARG A 209 -24.94 0.22 0.96
C ARG A 209 -24.26 0.92 2.13
N GLN A 210 -24.08 0.21 3.23
CA GLN A 210 -23.45 0.70 4.45
C GLN A 210 -22.84 -0.49 5.19
N ASP A 211 -21.61 -0.32 5.67
CA ASP A 211 -20.86 -1.35 6.37
C ASP A 211 -20.90 -1.13 7.88
N GLY A 212 -20.60 -2.18 8.66
CA GLY A 212 -20.64 -2.16 10.11
C GLY A 212 -22.05 -2.36 10.70
N LYS A 213 -22.27 -1.77 11.88
CA LYS A 213 -23.45 -1.99 12.74
C LYS A 213 -24.21 -0.67 12.98
N CYS A 214 -25.53 -0.76 13.13
CA CYS A 214 -26.38 0.37 13.52
C CYS A 214 -26.12 0.77 14.98
N LYS A 215 -25.83 2.05 15.25
CA LYS A 215 -25.52 2.53 16.60
C LYS A 215 -26.67 2.31 17.60
N GLN A 216 -27.94 2.40 17.16
CA GLN A 216 -29.09 2.30 18.06
C GLN A 216 -29.42 0.86 18.48
N CYS A 217 -29.26 -0.12 17.59
CA CYS A 217 -29.75 -1.49 17.81
C CYS A 217 -28.67 -2.59 17.71
N GLY A 218 -27.40 -2.22 17.47
CA GLY A 218 -26.26 -3.14 17.37
C GLY A 218 -26.25 -4.08 16.16
N LYS A 219 -27.38 -4.23 15.45
CA LYS A 219 -27.52 -5.14 14.31
C LYS A 219 -26.80 -4.58 13.07
N SER A 220 -26.19 -5.47 12.30
CA SER A 220 -25.54 -5.15 11.03
C SER A 220 -26.54 -4.62 9.99
N PHE A 221 -26.03 -3.92 8.98
CA PHE A 221 -26.82 -3.57 7.80
C PHE A 221 -26.95 -4.80 6.91
N GLN A 222 -28.18 -5.27 6.66
CA GLN A 222 -28.43 -6.44 5.82
C GLN A 222 -28.10 -6.12 4.36
N GLN A 223 -26.94 -6.57 3.89
CA GLN A 223 -26.55 -6.52 2.48
C GLN A 223 -27.07 -7.80 1.79
N LYS A 224 -28.14 -7.69 1.00
CA LYS A 224 -28.58 -8.80 0.12
C LYS A 224 -27.59 -8.91 -1.05
N LEU A 225 -27.26 -10.13 -1.49
CA LEU A 225 -26.28 -10.34 -2.58
C LEU A 225 -26.68 -9.70 -3.92
N PHE A 226 -27.97 -9.42 -4.12
CA PHE A 226 -28.51 -8.81 -5.34
C PHE A 226 -28.94 -7.35 -5.13
N GLN A 227 -28.95 -6.58 -6.22
CA GLN A 227 -28.98 -5.12 -6.28
C GLN A 227 -30.05 -4.44 -5.37
N GLN A 228 -29.63 -3.96 -4.20
CA GLN A 228 -30.52 -3.25 -3.26
C GLN A 228 -30.86 -1.84 -3.76
N LYS A 229 -32.04 -1.69 -4.38
CA LYS A 229 -32.62 -0.40 -4.78
C LYS A 229 -32.99 0.51 -3.59
N GLU A 230 -33.33 -0.09 -2.45
CA GLU A 230 -33.81 0.59 -1.25
C GLU A 230 -32.70 1.25 -0.42
N ILE A 231 -33.08 2.28 0.35
CA ILE A 231 -32.20 2.94 1.31
C ILE A 231 -32.27 2.19 2.64
N ILE A 232 -31.21 1.47 2.97
CA ILE A 232 -31.12 0.63 4.18
C ILE A 232 -30.64 1.41 5.42
N ALA A 233 -29.91 2.52 5.23
CA ALA A 233 -29.26 3.25 6.31
C ALA A 233 -29.20 4.76 6.10
N ILE A 234 -29.00 5.48 7.21
CA ILE A 234 -28.71 6.91 7.31
C ILE A 234 -27.36 7.04 8.02
N SER A 235 -26.36 7.67 7.41
CA SER A 235 -25.03 7.80 8.04
C SER A 235 -24.40 9.19 7.89
N CYS A 236 -23.67 9.62 8.92
CA CYS A 236 -23.07 10.95 8.99
C CYS A 236 -21.74 11.01 8.26
N SER A 237 -21.55 11.97 7.36
CA SER A 237 -20.27 12.14 6.66
C SER A 237 -19.15 12.73 7.53
N TRP A 238 -19.45 13.23 8.72
CA TRP A 238 -18.47 13.60 9.74
C TRP A 238 -18.16 12.39 10.63
N CYS A 239 -18.91 12.18 11.72
CA CYS A 239 -18.60 11.17 12.74
C CYS A 239 -18.77 9.69 12.34
N LYS A 240 -19.14 9.39 11.09
CA LYS A 240 -19.31 8.04 10.52
C LYS A 240 -20.39 7.15 11.15
N VAL A 241 -20.99 7.58 12.26
CA VAL A 241 -22.18 6.95 12.88
C VAL A 241 -23.24 6.68 11.81
N ALA A 242 -23.78 5.47 11.85
CA ALA A 242 -24.83 5.00 10.96
C ALA A 242 -25.99 4.37 11.76
N TYR A 243 -27.20 4.56 11.26
CA TYR A 243 -28.44 4.00 11.79
C TYR A 243 -29.23 3.34 10.66
N HIS A 244 -30.05 2.32 10.95
CA HIS A 244 -31.00 1.81 9.94
C HIS A 244 -32.02 2.88 9.57
N ASN A 245 -32.47 2.88 8.32
CA ASN A 245 -33.50 3.77 7.81
C ASN A 245 -34.91 3.36 8.33
N LYS A 246 -35.12 3.43 9.64
CA LYS A 246 -36.35 3.06 10.36
C LYS A 246 -36.52 3.96 11.59
N VAL A 247 -37.76 4.34 11.92
CA VAL A 247 -38.07 5.23 13.07
C VAL A 247 -37.50 4.69 14.39
N ALA A 248 -37.58 3.38 14.62
CA ALA A 248 -37.02 2.69 15.80
C ALA A 248 -35.47 2.62 15.83
N CYS A 249 -34.77 3.23 14.88
CA CYS A 249 -33.31 3.29 14.82
C CYS A 249 -32.78 4.71 14.56
N PHE A 250 -33.56 5.58 13.92
CA PHE A 250 -33.20 6.98 13.65
C PHE A 250 -34.38 7.90 13.97
N MET A 251 -34.18 8.82 14.93
CA MET A 251 -35.20 9.75 15.43
C MET A 251 -34.90 11.19 14.99
N MET A 252 -35.93 12.02 14.80
CA MET A 252 -35.77 13.40 14.33
C MET A 252 -34.82 14.25 15.20
N GLN A 253 -34.79 14.02 16.52
CA GLN A 253 -33.90 14.72 17.46
C GLN A 253 -32.40 14.57 17.10
N GLN A 254 -32.01 13.44 16.49
CA GLN A 254 -30.63 13.17 16.04
C GLN A 254 -30.19 14.04 14.84
N ILE A 255 -31.10 14.85 14.29
CA ILE A 255 -30.79 15.88 13.28
C ILE A 255 -30.29 17.18 13.93
N GLU A 256 -30.69 17.44 15.17
CA GLU A 256 -30.36 18.68 15.91
C GLU A 256 -29.14 18.50 16.83
N GLU A 257 -28.79 17.26 17.17
CA GLU A 257 -27.62 16.89 17.97
C GLU A 257 -26.28 17.47 17.42
N PRO A 258 -25.36 17.88 18.32
CA PRO A 258 -24.01 18.30 17.93
C PRO A 258 -23.18 17.09 17.47
N CYS A 259 -22.49 17.24 16.34
CA CYS A 259 -21.65 16.18 15.80
C CYS A 259 -20.30 16.12 16.49
N SER A 260 -20.03 15.00 17.17
CA SER A 260 -18.77 14.71 17.85
C SER A 260 -17.55 14.52 16.93
N LEU A 261 -17.69 14.68 15.61
CA LEU A 261 -16.69 14.38 14.57
C LEU A 261 -16.18 12.92 14.51
N GLY A 262 -16.50 12.08 15.50
CA GLY A 262 -16.18 10.65 15.56
C GLY A 262 -14.77 10.39 16.09
N ILE A 263 -14.23 9.21 15.81
CA ILE A 263 -12.90 8.78 16.30
C ILE A 263 -11.73 9.70 15.88
N HIS A 264 -11.92 10.54 14.86
CA HIS A 264 -10.91 11.47 14.31
C HIS A 264 -11.13 12.92 14.78
N ALA A 265 -11.89 13.14 15.85
CA ALA A 265 -12.25 14.49 16.31
C ALA A 265 -11.04 15.39 16.65
N SER A 266 -10.02 14.81 17.28
CA SER A 266 -8.75 15.45 17.67
C SER A 266 -7.89 15.92 16.50
N ILE A 267 -8.01 15.26 15.34
CA ILE A 267 -7.22 15.54 14.13
C ILE A 267 -7.98 16.32 13.06
N ILE A 268 -9.31 16.35 13.11
CA ILE A 268 -10.16 17.08 12.16
C ILE A 268 -10.16 18.58 12.50
N ILE A 269 -9.95 19.42 11.49
CA ILE A 269 -10.14 20.87 11.61
C ILE A 269 -11.60 21.19 11.26
N PRO A 270 -12.44 21.57 12.25
CA PRO A 270 -13.86 21.75 12.02
C PRO A 270 -14.15 22.97 11.13
N PRO A 271 -15.29 22.98 10.41
CA PRO A 271 -15.70 24.11 9.59
C PRO A 271 -15.81 25.44 10.35
N SER A 272 -16.01 25.40 11.67
CA SER A 272 -16.04 26.59 12.54
C SER A 272 -14.67 27.26 12.73
N TRP A 273 -13.55 26.55 12.52
CA TRP A 273 -12.19 27.12 12.55
C TRP A 273 -11.81 27.79 11.23
N ILE A 274 -12.35 27.33 10.10
CA ILE A 274 -12.01 27.83 8.76
C ILE A 274 -12.99 28.94 8.37
N ILE A 275 -12.49 30.18 8.25
CA ILE A 275 -13.32 31.36 8.01
C ILE A 275 -12.97 31.98 6.66
N ARG A 276 -13.94 32.08 5.75
CA ARG A 276 -13.84 32.88 4.52
C ARG A 276 -14.13 34.36 4.81
N LEU A 277 -13.33 35.26 4.25
CA LEU A 277 -13.48 36.71 4.37
C LEU A 277 -14.30 37.29 3.21
N PRO A 278 -15.22 38.25 3.45
CA PRO A 278 -16.02 38.88 2.41
C PRO A 278 -15.21 39.88 1.59
N LYS A 279 -15.48 39.96 0.27
CA LYS A 279 -14.71 40.72 -0.72
C LYS A 279 -14.43 42.18 -0.33
N GLN A 280 -15.42 42.88 0.23
CA GLN A 280 -15.27 44.27 0.71
C GLN A 280 -14.13 44.46 1.73
N ARG A 281 -13.86 43.43 2.55
CA ARG A 281 -12.81 43.47 3.59
C ARG A 281 -11.41 43.20 3.04
N ILE A 282 -11.30 42.79 1.77
CA ILE A 282 -10.05 42.53 1.05
C ILE A 282 -9.55 43.82 0.35
N GLN A 283 -10.44 44.77 0.07
CA GLN A 283 -10.12 46.07 -0.56
C GLN A 283 -10.15 47.26 0.42
N GLY A 284 -10.76 47.12 1.60
CA GLY A 284 -11.01 48.22 2.53
C GLY A 284 -9.99 48.37 3.65
N SER A 285 -9.02 49.28 3.50
CA SER A 285 -8.31 49.86 4.65
C SER A 285 -9.31 50.63 5.54
N PHE A 286 -9.17 50.53 6.86
CA PHE A 286 -10.01 51.25 7.80
C PHE A 286 -9.73 52.76 7.75
N LYS A 287 -10.49 53.49 6.92
CA LYS A 287 -10.74 54.92 7.16
C LYS A 287 -11.49 55.02 8.50
N SER A 288 -10.75 55.34 9.56
CA SER A 288 -11.31 55.52 10.89
C SER A 288 -12.36 56.63 10.88
N SER A 289 -13.53 56.36 11.45
CA SER A 289 -14.56 57.37 11.65
C SER A 289 -14.03 58.46 12.58
N GLN A 290 -13.88 59.68 12.06
CA GLN A 290 -13.31 60.79 12.81
C GLN A 290 -14.23 61.20 13.96
N ARG A 291 -13.91 60.79 15.20
CA ARG A 291 -14.46 61.41 16.41
C ARG A 291 -13.36 62.20 17.13
N LYS A 292 -13.36 63.51 16.89
CA LYS A 292 -12.33 64.46 17.35
C LYS A 292 -12.16 64.42 18.89
N LYS A 293 -10.95 64.11 19.36
CA LYS A 293 -10.40 64.67 20.61
C LYS A 293 -8.95 65.10 20.35
N LYS A 294 -8.63 66.37 20.63
CA LYS A 294 -7.28 66.94 20.52
C LYS A 294 -6.49 66.69 21.81
N LYS A 295 -5.24 66.23 21.71
CA LYS A 295 -4.06 66.74 22.46
C LYS A 295 -2.77 66.24 21.77
N PRO A 296 -1.61 66.91 21.94
CA PRO A 296 -0.55 66.85 20.93
C PRO A 296 0.64 65.92 21.28
N SER A 297 1.34 65.50 20.22
CA SER A 297 2.79 65.27 20.11
C SER A 297 3.57 64.54 21.22
N ILE A 298 4.20 63.43 20.85
CA ILE A 298 5.66 63.23 20.99
C ILE A 298 6.16 62.50 19.72
N LYS A 299 7.34 62.87 19.21
CA LYS A 299 7.98 62.22 18.05
C LYS A 299 8.82 61.03 18.50
N ARG A 300 8.87 59.92 17.72
CA ARG A 300 10.16 59.33 17.27
C ARG A 300 10.03 58.19 16.24
N LYS A 301 10.98 58.24 15.30
CA LYS A 301 11.55 57.20 14.43
C LYS A 301 10.64 56.32 13.56
N SER A 302 10.93 56.39 12.27
CA SER A 302 10.50 55.48 11.22
C SER A 302 10.97 54.04 11.46
N ILE A 303 10.09 53.07 11.22
CA ILE A 303 10.45 51.69 10.92
C ILE A 303 10.18 51.44 9.42
N THR A 304 10.99 50.58 8.83
CA THR A 304 11.06 50.28 7.38
C THR A 304 9.74 49.84 6.76
N LYS A 305 9.64 50.02 5.42
CA LYS A 305 8.52 49.52 4.60
C LYS A 305 8.28 48.05 4.92
N LYS A 306 7.10 47.73 5.48
CA LYS A 306 6.63 46.35 5.60
C LYS A 306 6.04 45.90 4.27
N GLU A 307 6.31 44.66 3.89
CA GLU A 307 5.85 44.07 2.63
C GLU A 307 4.31 44.12 2.51
N GLU A 308 3.82 44.35 1.29
CA GLU A 308 2.39 44.36 0.99
C GLU A 308 1.82 42.94 1.04
N GLY A 309 1.45 42.51 2.24
CA GLY A 309 0.88 41.18 2.47
C GLY A 309 -0.44 40.98 1.72
N LYS A 310 -0.40 40.26 0.59
CA LYS A 310 -1.58 39.77 -0.15
C LYS A 310 -2.63 39.24 0.83
N MET A 311 -3.75 39.96 0.95
CA MET A 311 -4.84 39.57 1.84
C MET A 311 -5.50 38.29 1.33
N ARG A 312 -5.46 37.23 2.15
CA ARG A 312 -5.96 35.91 1.77
C ARG A 312 -7.48 35.82 1.95
N PRO A 313 -8.21 35.14 1.05
CA PRO A 313 -9.65 34.93 1.16
C PRO A 313 -10.06 34.06 2.36
N PHE A 314 -9.14 33.27 2.92
CA PHE A 314 -9.37 32.41 4.09
C PHE A 314 -8.42 32.71 5.24
N ILE A 315 -8.92 32.55 6.46
CA ILE A 315 -8.12 32.52 7.69
C ILE A 315 -8.53 31.33 8.57
N ILE A 316 -7.53 30.66 9.16
CA ILE A 316 -7.77 29.62 10.18
C ILE A 316 -7.73 30.28 11.55
N LYS A 317 -8.77 30.03 12.36
CA LYS A 317 -8.87 30.48 13.75
C LYS A 317 -9.10 29.26 14.64
N PRO A 318 -8.02 28.61 15.11
CA PRO A 318 -8.13 27.46 15.99
C PRO A 318 -8.70 27.87 17.35
N ILE A 319 -9.38 26.92 18.01
CA ILE A 319 -9.71 27.00 19.43
C ILE A 319 -8.61 26.24 20.17
N PRO A 320 -7.82 26.87 21.06
CA PRO A 320 -6.77 26.18 21.79
C PRO A 320 -7.33 25.04 22.63
N SER A 321 -6.77 23.83 22.45
CA SER A 321 -7.05 22.64 23.25
C SER A 321 -5.81 21.75 23.22
N PRO A 322 -5.24 21.35 24.37
CA PRO A 322 -4.07 20.48 24.42
C PRO A 322 -4.28 19.11 23.76
N MET A 323 -5.54 18.63 23.72
CA MET A 323 -5.91 17.32 23.17
C MET A 323 -6.04 17.31 21.64
N MET A 324 -6.14 18.48 20.99
CA MET A 324 -6.17 18.57 19.54
C MET A 324 -4.75 18.35 18.99
N LYS A 325 -4.63 17.54 17.94
CA LYS A 325 -3.40 17.30 17.16
C LYS A 325 -3.72 17.38 15.66
N PRO A 326 -4.11 18.55 15.12
CA PRO A 326 -4.70 18.63 13.80
C PRO A 326 -3.75 18.14 12.71
N ILE A 327 -4.21 17.27 11.81
CA ILE A 327 -3.39 16.72 10.71
C ILE A 327 -3.70 17.47 9.42
N ILE A 328 -2.67 17.94 8.70
CA ILE A 328 -2.79 18.27 7.27
C ILE A 328 -2.04 17.25 6.42
N VAL A 329 -2.60 16.92 5.26
CA VAL A 329 -2.13 15.84 4.38
C VAL A 329 -1.75 16.44 3.03
N PHE A 330 -0.48 16.31 2.65
CA PHE A 330 0.02 16.66 1.33
C PHE A 330 0.20 15.39 0.49
N ILE A 331 -0.37 15.36 -0.71
CA ILE A 331 -0.38 14.16 -1.55
C ILE A 331 0.13 14.50 -2.94
N ASN A 332 1.08 13.72 -3.46
CA ASN A 332 1.40 13.70 -4.88
C ASN A 332 0.47 12.66 -5.57
N PRO A 333 -0.50 13.07 -6.43
CA PRO A 333 -1.49 12.15 -6.97
C PRO A 333 -0.89 11.04 -7.86
N LYS A 334 0.23 11.34 -8.53
CA LYS A 334 0.92 10.44 -9.47
C LYS A 334 1.67 9.31 -8.77
N SER A 335 2.09 9.52 -7.51
CA SER A 335 2.88 8.54 -6.75
C SER A 335 2.16 7.20 -6.55
N GLY A 336 2.95 6.14 -6.42
CA GLY A 336 2.49 4.76 -6.24
C GLY A 336 1.88 4.12 -7.48
N GLY A 337 2.01 4.72 -8.68
CA GLY A 337 1.23 4.31 -9.85
C GLY A 337 -0.21 4.80 -9.75
N ASN A 338 -0.39 6.11 -9.58
CA ASN A 338 -1.69 6.78 -9.39
C ASN A 338 -2.48 6.34 -8.12
N GLN A 339 -1.80 5.77 -7.12
CA GLN A 339 -2.41 5.49 -5.81
C GLN A 339 -2.75 6.78 -5.07
N GLY A 340 -1.96 7.86 -5.24
CA GLY A 340 -2.22 9.16 -4.64
C GLY A 340 -3.63 9.70 -4.92
N THR A 341 -4.14 9.55 -6.14
CA THR A 341 -5.52 9.94 -6.51
C THR A 341 -6.59 9.13 -5.77
N LYS A 342 -6.40 7.82 -5.58
CA LYS A 342 -7.31 6.98 -4.77
C LYS A 342 -7.28 7.43 -3.30
N LEU A 343 -6.09 7.72 -2.78
CA LEU A 343 -5.84 8.13 -1.40
C LEU A 343 -6.43 9.51 -1.08
N MET A 344 -6.28 10.49 -1.97
CA MET A 344 -6.92 11.81 -1.90
C MET A 344 -8.42 11.68 -1.55
N SER A 345 -9.12 10.80 -2.27
CA SER A 345 -10.53 10.49 -2.02
C SER A 345 -10.79 9.78 -0.69
N LYS A 346 -9.87 8.98 -0.15
CA LYS A 346 -10.00 8.38 1.20
C LYS A 346 -9.81 9.46 2.29
N PHE A 347 -8.80 10.32 2.17
CA PHE A 347 -8.52 11.40 3.15
C PHE A 347 -9.62 12.47 3.19
N GLN A 348 -10.08 12.99 2.03
CA GLN A 348 -11.15 14.01 1.98
C GLN A 348 -12.50 13.52 2.53
N TRP A 349 -12.71 12.20 2.58
CA TRP A 349 -13.86 11.60 3.24
C TRP A 349 -13.71 11.64 4.77
N LEU A 350 -12.58 11.17 5.29
CA LEU A 350 -12.32 11.06 6.74
C LEU A 350 -12.15 12.43 7.39
N LEU A 351 -11.27 13.27 6.83
CA LEU A 351 -10.95 14.62 7.33
C LEU A 351 -11.93 15.68 6.81
N ASN A 352 -11.72 16.95 7.19
CA ASN A 352 -12.22 18.07 6.39
C ASN A 352 -11.44 18.09 5.06
N PRO A 353 -12.09 18.14 3.88
CA PRO A 353 -11.39 18.25 2.59
C PRO A 353 -10.35 19.38 2.53
N ARG A 354 -10.55 20.47 3.29
CA ARG A 354 -9.59 21.59 3.43
C ARG A 354 -8.33 21.25 4.23
N GLN A 355 -8.17 20.01 4.71
CA GLN A 355 -6.92 19.49 5.29
C GLN A 355 -6.08 18.71 4.27
N VAL A 356 -6.60 18.46 3.07
CA VAL A 356 -5.99 17.54 2.08
C VAL A 356 -5.59 18.33 0.84
N PHE A 357 -4.28 18.38 0.59
CA PHE A 357 -3.66 19.20 -0.45
C PHE A 357 -3.06 18.33 -1.56
N ASP A 358 -3.30 18.75 -2.80
CA ASP A 358 -2.67 18.19 -3.99
C ASP A 358 -1.37 18.94 -4.28
N LEU A 359 -0.23 18.25 -4.19
CA LEU A 359 1.08 18.85 -4.41
C LEU A 359 1.31 19.27 -5.88
N SER A 360 0.53 18.76 -6.84
CA SER A 360 0.58 19.24 -8.22
C SER A 360 -0.14 20.58 -8.41
N GLN A 361 -0.91 21.05 -7.41
CA GLN A 361 -1.67 22.30 -7.44
C GLN A 361 -0.98 23.37 -6.57
N GLY A 362 0.19 23.84 -7.02
CA GLY A 362 0.94 24.91 -6.35
C GLY A 362 1.87 24.47 -5.20
N GLY A 363 2.00 23.17 -4.95
CA GLY A 363 2.92 22.62 -3.95
C GLY A 363 2.48 22.82 -2.50
N PRO A 364 3.37 22.59 -1.52
CA PRO A 364 2.99 22.56 -0.11
C PRO A 364 2.79 23.97 0.49
N ARG A 365 3.37 25.00 -0.11
CA ARG A 365 3.54 26.34 0.49
C ARG A 365 2.22 26.98 0.92
N GLU A 366 1.19 27.00 0.07
CA GLU A 366 -0.07 27.66 0.40
C GLU A 366 -0.75 26.99 1.60
N GLY A 367 -0.79 25.65 1.63
CA GLY A 367 -1.34 24.90 2.75
C GLY A 367 -0.55 25.13 4.05
N LEU A 368 0.77 25.08 3.99
CA LEU A 368 1.65 25.39 5.13
C LEU A 368 1.39 26.80 5.67
N GLU A 369 1.34 27.82 4.79
CA GLU A 369 1.12 29.21 5.18
C GLU A 369 -0.28 29.45 5.80
N ILE A 370 -1.33 28.83 5.26
CA ILE A 370 -2.70 28.94 5.76
C ILE A 370 -2.83 28.30 7.15
N PHE A 371 -2.23 27.12 7.35
CA PHE A 371 -2.34 26.36 8.60
C PHE A 371 -1.26 26.68 9.65
N ARG A 372 -0.26 27.53 9.32
CA ARG A 372 0.89 27.92 10.16
C ARG A 372 0.59 28.31 11.61
N LYS A 373 -0.62 28.80 11.91
CA LYS A 373 -1.04 29.26 13.25
C LYS A 373 -1.85 28.22 14.04
N VAL A 374 -1.98 26.99 13.55
CA VAL A 374 -2.68 25.92 14.25
C VAL A 374 -1.74 25.29 15.30
N PRO A 375 -2.14 25.23 16.59
CA PRO A 375 -1.35 24.55 17.61
C PRO A 375 -1.35 23.04 17.38
N ASN A 376 -0.28 22.37 17.80
CA ASN A 376 -0.12 20.90 17.71
C ASN A 376 -0.30 20.33 16.29
N LEU A 377 -0.10 21.15 15.25
CA LEU A 377 -0.24 20.75 13.84
C LEU A 377 0.76 19.64 13.52
N ARG A 378 0.26 18.49 13.03
CA ARG A 378 1.05 17.41 12.45
C ARG A 378 0.86 17.39 10.94
N ILE A 379 1.87 16.93 10.20
CA ILE A 379 1.86 16.88 8.74
C ILE A 379 2.01 15.43 8.28
N LEU A 380 1.25 15.03 7.25
CA LEU A 380 1.38 13.74 6.57
C LEU A 380 1.77 13.96 5.09
N ALA A 381 2.95 13.50 4.72
CA ALA A 381 3.51 13.57 3.39
C ALA A 381 3.28 12.24 2.65
N CYS A 382 2.37 12.22 1.67
CA CYS A 382 2.07 11.05 0.86
C CYS A 382 2.79 11.14 -0.50
N GLY A 383 3.95 10.47 -0.60
CA GLY A 383 4.84 10.56 -1.74
C GLY A 383 6.07 9.66 -1.60
N GLY A 384 7.16 10.01 -2.29
CA GLY A 384 8.50 9.44 -2.06
C GLY A 384 9.37 10.38 -1.23
N ASP A 385 10.64 10.04 -1.05
CA ASP A 385 11.58 10.74 -0.18
C ASP A 385 11.72 12.24 -0.52
N GLY A 386 11.95 12.58 -1.80
CA GLY A 386 11.96 13.98 -2.27
C GLY A 386 10.64 14.74 -2.09
N THR A 387 9.49 14.04 -1.90
CA THR A 387 8.23 14.70 -1.51
C THR A 387 8.27 15.17 -0.05
N VAL A 388 8.94 14.42 0.82
CA VAL A 388 9.18 14.80 2.23
C VAL A 388 10.20 15.95 2.27
N GLY A 389 11.32 15.82 1.55
CA GLY A 389 12.35 16.85 1.44
C GLY A 389 11.81 18.21 0.96
N TRP A 390 10.93 18.21 -0.05
CA TRP A 390 10.26 19.45 -0.51
C TRP A 390 9.41 20.11 0.59
N ILE A 391 8.65 19.32 1.37
CA ILE A 391 7.83 19.83 2.47
C ILE A 391 8.71 20.40 3.58
N LEU A 392 9.79 19.69 3.98
CA LEU A 392 10.74 20.15 4.99
C LEU A 392 11.43 21.47 4.57
N SER A 393 11.91 21.55 3.32
CA SER A 393 12.55 22.75 2.79
C SER A 393 11.59 23.94 2.63
N GLU A 394 10.29 23.72 2.53
CA GLU A 394 9.30 24.81 2.57
C GLU A 394 8.91 25.22 4.00
N ILE A 395 8.91 24.28 4.95
CA ILE A 395 8.79 24.58 6.39
C ILE A 395 9.97 25.47 6.86
N ASP A 396 11.20 25.17 6.43
CA ASP A 396 12.41 26.00 6.63
C ASP A 396 12.19 27.43 6.15
N LYS A 397 11.86 27.61 4.86
CA LYS A 397 11.67 28.92 4.21
C LYS A 397 10.59 29.74 4.89
N LEU A 398 9.53 29.08 5.36
CA LEU A 398 8.46 29.73 6.10
C LEU A 398 8.85 30.07 7.55
N LYS A 399 9.85 29.41 8.15
CA LYS A 399 10.31 29.62 9.54
C LYS A 399 9.21 29.39 10.57
N PHE A 400 8.69 28.15 10.60
CA PHE A 400 7.68 27.72 11.58
C PHE A 400 8.18 27.85 13.03
N LYS A 401 7.24 28.09 13.97
CA LYS A 401 7.50 28.16 15.42
C LYS A 401 6.25 27.70 16.20
N PRO A 402 6.27 26.53 16.87
CA PRO A 402 7.27 25.45 16.74
C PRO A 402 7.28 24.85 15.33
N PHE A 403 8.30 24.05 15.02
CA PHE A 403 8.34 23.26 13.78
C PHE A 403 7.35 22.07 13.88
N PRO A 404 6.39 21.93 12.95
CA PRO A 404 5.40 20.85 12.99
C PRO A 404 6.04 19.51 12.61
N PRO A 405 5.77 18.40 13.33
CA PRO A 405 6.35 17.10 13.00
C PRO A 405 5.73 16.52 11.71
N VAL A 406 6.59 15.93 10.87
CA VAL A 406 6.22 15.34 9.57
C VAL A 406 6.24 13.82 9.64
N SER A 407 5.16 13.21 9.15
CA SER A 407 4.98 11.76 8.98
C SER A 407 4.97 11.40 7.50
N VAL A 408 5.29 10.14 7.15
CA VAL A 408 5.45 9.71 5.75
C VAL A 408 4.48 8.58 5.41
N LEU A 409 3.72 8.73 4.32
CA LEU A 409 3.01 7.60 3.69
C LEU A 409 3.80 7.18 2.43
N PRO A 410 4.50 6.03 2.43
CA PRO A 410 5.45 5.69 1.38
C PRO A 410 4.76 5.25 0.07
N LEU A 411 4.66 6.20 -0.87
CA LEU A 411 4.13 6.01 -2.23
C LEU A 411 5.22 6.04 -3.31
N GLY A 412 6.48 6.35 -2.97
CA GLY A 412 7.62 6.31 -3.89
C GLY A 412 8.12 4.91 -4.20
N THR A 413 9.27 4.84 -4.88
CA THR A 413 9.97 3.58 -5.23
C THR A 413 11.05 3.22 -4.21
N GLY A 414 11.88 4.20 -3.80
CA GLY A 414 12.88 4.08 -2.74
C GLY A 414 12.19 3.93 -1.39
N ASN A 415 11.70 5.04 -0.81
CA ASN A 415 11.06 5.15 0.50
C ASN A 415 12.01 4.83 1.66
N ASP A 416 13.30 5.16 1.52
CA ASP A 416 14.32 4.78 2.49
C ASP A 416 14.18 5.58 3.79
N LEU A 417 13.82 6.86 3.73
CA LEU A 417 13.42 7.64 4.91
C LEU A 417 12.20 7.05 5.62
N ALA A 418 11.25 6.50 4.85
CA ALA A 418 10.06 5.85 5.41
C ALA A 418 10.38 4.52 6.10
N ARG A 419 11.46 3.81 5.73
CA ARG A 419 11.95 2.64 6.47
C ARG A 419 12.57 3.07 7.80
N THR A 420 13.46 4.07 7.78
CA THR A 420 14.08 4.64 8.99
C THR A 420 13.02 5.11 9.99
N MET A 421 11.95 5.74 9.50
CA MET A 421 10.86 6.27 10.32
C MET A 421 9.76 5.23 10.66
N ASN A 422 10.02 3.93 10.47
CA ASN A 422 9.11 2.79 10.69
C ASN A 422 7.79 2.79 9.88
N TRP A 423 7.64 3.67 8.89
CA TRP A 423 6.47 3.71 7.99
C TRP A 423 6.46 2.60 6.93
N GLY A 424 7.62 1.99 6.66
CA GLY A 424 7.76 0.74 5.90
C GLY A 424 8.18 0.89 4.44
N ARG A 425 8.31 -0.24 3.74
CA ARG A 425 8.83 -0.32 2.37
C ARG A 425 7.95 0.38 1.32
N GLY A 426 6.63 0.45 1.58
CA GLY A 426 5.62 1.03 0.71
C GLY A 426 4.21 0.85 1.29
N TYR A 427 3.26 1.69 0.88
CA TYR A 427 1.84 1.52 1.22
C TYR A 427 1.26 0.26 0.54
N THR A 428 0.59 -0.56 1.35
CA THR A 428 -0.02 -1.88 1.06
C THR A 428 -1.54 -1.89 1.32
N ASP A 429 -2.22 -0.79 1.00
CA ASP A 429 -3.66 -0.57 1.22
C ASP A 429 -4.16 -0.61 2.69
N GLU A 430 -3.25 -0.53 3.68
CA GLU A 430 -3.57 -0.38 5.13
C GLU A 430 -4.69 0.67 5.37
N PRO A 431 -5.68 0.39 6.27
CA PRO A 431 -6.81 1.29 6.47
C PRO A 431 -6.39 2.70 6.88
N ILE A 432 -6.76 3.71 6.09
CA ILE A 432 -6.37 5.12 6.32
C ILE A 432 -6.80 5.64 7.70
N SER A 433 -7.87 5.08 8.28
CA SER A 433 -8.26 5.37 9.66
C SER A 433 -7.15 5.02 10.67
N LYS A 434 -6.50 3.86 10.50
CA LYS A 434 -5.41 3.37 11.35
C LYS A 434 -4.13 4.20 11.15
N ILE A 435 -3.83 4.57 9.90
CA ILE A 435 -2.73 5.48 9.57
C ILE A 435 -2.92 6.86 10.22
N LEU A 436 -4.13 7.44 10.17
CA LEU A 436 -4.39 8.72 10.81
C LEU A 436 -4.19 8.67 12.33
N THR A 437 -4.62 7.59 12.99
CA THR A 437 -4.35 7.35 14.42
C THR A 437 -2.85 7.16 14.69
N GLN A 438 -2.11 6.40 13.87
CA GLN A 438 -0.65 6.27 13.98
C GLN A 438 0.08 7.62 13.82
N VAL A 439 -0.40 8.52 12.93
CA VAL A 439 0.14 9.88 12.78
C VAL A 439 -0.21 10.77 13.97
N GLU A 440 -1.33 10.55 14.65
CA GLU A 440 -1.73 11.26 15.87
C GLU A 440 -0.92 10.82 17.10
N GLU A 441 -0.78 9.51 17.28
CA GLU A 441 -0.18 8.88 18.46
C GLU A 441 1.35 8.79 18.38
N GLY A 442 1.91 8.74 17.17
CA GLY A 442 3.35 8.52 16.95
C GLY A 442 4.26 9.45 17.75
N PRO A 443 5.34 8.94 18.37
CA PRO A 443 6.34 9.78 19.02
C PRO A 443 7.06 10.63 17.98
N VAL A 444 7.61 11.75 18.43
CA VAL A 444 8.41 12.65 17.59
C VAL A 444 9.88 12.35 17.81
N THR A 445 10.60 12.03 16.74
CA THR A 445 12.07 11.97 16.69
C THR A 445 12.62 13.21 16.00
N GLN A 446 13.92 13.45 16.13
CA GLN A 446 14.63 14.36 15.24
C GLN A 446 15.10 13.63 13.98
N LEU A 447 15.40 14.43 12.96
CA LEU A 447 16.11 14.02 11.74
C LEU A 447 17.11 15.12 11.43
N ASP A 448 18.40 14.82 11.52
CA ASP A 448 19.45 15.73 11.06
C ASP A 448 19.32 16.00 9.56
N ARG A 449 19.67 17.22 9.15
CA ARG A 449 19.60 17.68 7.77
C ARG A 449 20.83 18.50 7.45
N TRP A 450 21.30 18.38 6.22
CA TRP A 450 22.65 18.76 5.84
C TRP A 450 22.62 19.74 4.68
N ASN A 451 23.31 20.87 4.81
CA ASN A 451 23.55 21.77 3.69
C ASN A 451 24.51 21.12 2.71
N LEU A 452 24.31 21.37 1.41
CA LEU A 452 25.24 21.06 0.35
C LEU A 452 25.57 22.34 -0.41
N THR A 453 26.72 22.95 -0.11
CA THR A 453 27.22 24.13 -0.83
C THR A 453 28.27 23.71 -1.84
N VAL A 454 28.08 24.10 -3.09
CA VAL A 454 28.97 23.78 -4.21
C VAL A 454 29.54 25.08 -4.75
N ASP A 455 30.86 25.21 -4.64
CA ASP A 455 31.67 26.25 -5.26
C ASP A 455 32.50 25.65 -6.39
N LYS A 456 32.96 26.47 -7.34
CA LYS A 456 33.82 25.98 -8.43
C LYS A 456 35.22 25.69 -7.94
N ASN A 457 35.84 24.61 -8.44
CA ASN A 457 37.25 24.38 -8.23
C ASN A 457 38.06 25.39 -9.07
N PRO A 458 38.85 26.30 -8.45
CA PRO A 458 39.62 27.31 -9.17
C PRO A 458 40.88 26.74 -9.82
N ASP A 459 41.35 25.57 -9.39
CA ASP A 459 42.64 24.98 -9.77
C ASP A 459 42.56 24.13 -11.06
N VAL A 460 41.39 24.12 -11.72
CA VAL A 460 41.10 23.31 -12.92
C VAL A 460 40.50 24.16 -14.04
N GLU A 461 41.18 24.23 -15.19
CA GLU A 461 40.63 24.86 -16.38
C GLU A 461 39.49 24.03 -16.99
N LEU A 462 38.27 24.58 -17.01
CA LEU A 462 37.09 23.92 -17.56
C LEU A 462 37.24 23.67 -19.07
N THR A 463 37.16 22.41 -19.50
CA THR A 463 37.15 22.00 -20.91
C THR A 463 35.85 22.47 -21.60
N LYS A 464 35.60 22.03 -22.85
CA LYS A 464 34.30 22.29 -23.49
C LYS A 464 33.16 21.50 -22.83
N GLU A 465 33.44 20.28 -22.39
CA GLU A 465 32.45 19.36 -21.83
C GLU A 465 32.07 19.75 -20.39
N ASP A 466 33.02 20.23 -19.59
CA ASP A 466 32.75 20.76 -18.23
C ASP A 466 31.89 22.04 -18.24
N ARG A 467 31.78 22.73 -19.39
CA ARG A 467 30.93 23.94 -19.55
C ARG A 467 29.47 23.61 -19.86
N GLU A 468 29.18 22.37 -20.25
CA GLU A 468 27.82 21.86 -20.44
C GLU A 468 27.30 21.12 -19.19
N ALA A 469 28.18 20.90 -18.20
CA ALA A 469 27.85 20.31 -16.89
C ALA A 469 27.19 21.33 -15.93
N ASP A 470 26.49 20.81 -14.93
CA ASP A 470 25.87 21.64 -13.89
C ASP A 470 26.95 22.28 -13.00
N ASN A 471 26.75 23.58 -12.77
CA ASN A 471 27.66 24.42 -11.98
C ASN A 471 27.26 24.46 -10.49
N ASN A 472 26.10 23.89 -10.15
CA ASN A 472 25.51 23.80 -8.82
C ASN A 472 25.06 22.34 -8.59
N GLY A 473 24.98 21.89 -7.33
CA GLY A 473 24.32 20.62 -7.01
C GLY A 473 22.80 20.63 -7.31
N PRO A 474 22.15 19.46 -7.45
CA PRO A 474 20.73 19.37 -7.79
C PRO A 474 19.80 19.79 -6.64
N LEU A 475 20.30 19.79 -5.40
CA LEU A 475 19.63 20.28 -4.19
C LEU A 475 20.66 21.00 -3.29
N ASP A 476 20.21 22.01 -2.53
CA ASP A 476 21.00 22.74 -1.52
C ASP A 476 20.98 22.08 -0.13
N VAL A 477 20.14 21.05 0.05
CA VAL A 477 19.92 20.34 1.32
C VAL A 477 19.63 18.87 1.06
N PHE A 478 20.21 17.97 1.86
CA PHE A 478 19.84 16.55 1.89
C PHE A 478 19.34 16.09 3.27
N ASN A 479 18.56 15.01 3.24
CA ASN A 479 17.84 14.46 4.39
C ASN A 479 18.14 12.95 4.56
N ASN A 480 18.59 12.27 3.49
CA ASN A 480 18.92 10.85 3.48
C ASN A 480 20.42 10.65 3.20
N TYR A 481 20.92 11.14 2.06
CA TYR A 481 22.31 10.92 1.62
C TYR A 481 22.73 11.80 0.44
N PHE A 482 24.06 11.91 0.28
CA PHE A 482 24.76 12.43 -0.88
C PHE A 482 25.75 11.38 -1.39
N SER A 483 25.82 11.12 -2.71
CA SER A 483 26.79 10.18 -3.28
C SER A 483 27.48 10.68 -4.55
N LEU A 484 28.69 10.16 -4.80
CA LEU A 484 29.50 10.43 -5.97
C LEU A 484 29.98 9.11 -6.62
N GLY A 485 30.13 9.12 -7.95
CA GLY A 485 30.66 7.97 -8.70
C GLY A 485 29.57 7.01 -9.20
N ALA A 486 29.77 5.71 -9.03
CA ALA A 486 28.97 4.68 -9.72
C ALA A 486 27.48 4.60 -9.29
N ASP A 487 27.14 4.91 -8.04
CA ASP A 487 25.73 5.03 -7.62
C ASP A 487 25.08 6.26 -8.26
N ALA A 488 25.73 7.42 -8.16
CA ALA A 488 25.26 8.64 -8.82
C ALA A 488 25.14 8.49 -10.35
N ARG A 489 26.06 7.74 -11.00
CA ARG A 489 25.94 7.35 -12.41
C ARG A 489 24.71 6.49 -12.65
N THR A 490 24.47 5.49 -11.80
CA THR A 490 23.29 4.62 -11.89
C THR A 490 21.98 5.40 -11.74
N ALA A 491 21.94 6.35 -10.80
CA ALA A 491 20.82 7.26 -10.60
C ALA A 491 20.60 8.17 -11.81
N LEU A 492 21.68 8.72 -12.38
CA LEU A 492 21.64 9.57 -13.57
C LEU A 492 21.14 8.82 -14.81
N ASP A 493 21.72 7.66 -15.13
CA ASP A 493 21.28 6.80 -16.24
C ASP A 493 19.80 6.40 -16.09
N PHE A 494 19.34 6.17 -14.85
CA PHE A 494 17.93 5.90 -14.54
C PHE A 494 17.05 7.15 -14.73
N HIS A 495 17.51 8.34 -14.35
CA HIS A 495 16.79 9.61 -14.53
C HIS A 495 16.65 9.98 -16.00
N GLU A 496 17.75 9.98 -16.76
CA GLU A 496 17.76 10.21 -18.21
C GLU A 496 16.81 9.22 -18.92
N SER A 497 16.84 7.94 -18.54
CA SER A 497 15.90 6.92 -19.05
C SER A 497 14.42 7.21 -18.70
N ARG A 498 14.17 7.71 -17.48
CA ARG A 498 12.84 8.04 -16.92
C ARG A 498 12.21 9.23 -17.62
N GLU A 499 13.00 10.25 -17.96
CA GLU A 499 12.54 11.42 -18.70
C GLU A 499 12.32 11.12 -20.19
N ALA A 500 13.16 10.28 -20.79
CA ALA A 500 13.03 9.90 -22.19
C ALA A 500 11.85 8.93 -22.49
N ASN A 501 11.34 8.20 -21.49
CA ASN A 501 10.32 7.16 -21.68
C ASN A 501 9.31 7.05 -20.51
N PRO A 502 8.63 8.14 -20.09
CA PRO A 502 7.87 8.18 -18.83
C PRO A 502 6.75 7.13 -18.72
N GLU A 503 6.19 6.65 -19.83
CA GLU A 503 5.21 5.57 -19.89
C GLU A 503 5.76 4.20 -19.44
N LYS A 504 7.08 3.99 -19.50
CA LYS A 504 7.75 2.77 -19.01
C LYS A 504 7.94 2.77 -17.50
N PHE A 505 7.88 3.93 -16.84
CA PHE A 505 8.18 4.10 -15.41
C PHE A 505 6.92 4.21 -14.52
N ASN A 506 5.81 3.65 -14.99
CA ASN A 506 4.48 3.74 -14.37
C ASN A 506 4.24 2.80 -13.17
N SER A 507 5.20 1.95 -12.79
CA SER A 507 5.06 0.94 -11.73
C SER A 507 6.30 0.88 -10.84
N ARG A 508 6.09 0.80 -9.51
CA ARG A 508 7.17 0.67 -8.51
C ARG A 508 8.10 -0.51 -8.79
N PHE A 509 7.55 -1.65 -9.24
CA PHE A 509 8.32 -2.85 -9.60
C PHE A 509 9.20 -2.62 -10.83
N ARG A 510 8.62 -2.10 -11.92
CA ARG A 510 9.36 -1.77 -13.16
C ARG A 510 10.50 -0.78 -12.88
N ASN A 511 10.24 0.21 -12.01
CA ASN A 511 11.23 1.22 -11.65
C ASN A 511 12.42 0.62 -10.88
N LYS A 512 12.18 -0.32 -9.95
CA LYS A 512 13.26 -1.07 -9.29
C LYS A 512 14.04 -1.94 -10.26
N MET A 513 13.35 -2.66 -11.16
CA MET A 513 13.98 -3.52 -12.18
C MET A 513 14.89 -2.73 -13.12
N TYR A 514 14.48 -1.52 -13.52
CA TYR A 514 15.33 -0.61 -14.31
C TYR A 514 16.57 -0.16 -13.51
N TYR A 515 16.44 0.27 -12.25
CA TYR A 515 17.57 0.70 -11.42
C TYR A 515 18.59 -0.43 -11.21
N ALA A 516 18.10 -1.64 -10.85
CA ALA A 516 18.93 -2.82 -10.67
C ALA A 516 19.66 -3.24 -11.96
N ARG A 517 18.98 -3.15 -13.12
CA ARG A 517 19.61 -3.40 -14.43
C ARG A 517 20.70 -2.37 -14.74
N SER A 518 20.45 -1.08 -14.54
CA SER A 518 21.45 -0.03 -14.78
C SER A 518 22.69 -0.25 -13.91
N GLY A 519 22.53 -0.39 -12.60
CA GLY A 519 23.64 -0.59 -11.66
C GLY A 519 24.43 -1.87 -11.94
N GLY A 520 23.74 -2.97 -12.26
CA GLY A 520 24.38 -4.21 -12.71
C GLY A 520 25.22 -4.03 -13.98
N THR A 521 24.77 -3.21 -14.93
CA THR A 521 25.57 -2.93 -16.14
C THR A 521 26.74 -1.98 -15.90
N ASP A 522 26.64 -1.00 -15.00
CA ASP A 522 27.78 -0.10 -14.70
C ASP A 522 28.89 -0.84 -13.92
N LEU A 523 28.49 -1.68 -12.96
CA LEU A 523 29.39 -2.59 -12.23
C LEU A 523 30.22 -3.48 -13.18
N LEU A 524 29.60 -3.99 -14.25
CA LEU A 524 30.27 -4.78 -15.29
C LEU A 524 31.17 -3.92 -16.20
N LYS A 525 30.72 -2.73 -16.60
CA LYS A 525 31.50 -1.79 -17.43
C LYS A 525 32.72 -1.23 -16.70
N ARG A 526 32.68 -1.13 -15.36
CA ARG A 526 33.72 -0.53 -14.50
C ARG A 526 34.11 0.86 -15.01
N THR A 527 33.13 1.75 -15.14
CA THR A 527 33.31 3.11 -15.68
C THR A 527 34.10 4.03 -14.74
N SER A 528 33.89 3.89 -13.43
CA SER A 528 34.39 4.80 -12.40
C SER A 528 35.77 4.41 -11.81
N LYS A 529 36.63 3.75 -12.60
CA LYS A 529 37.94 3.20 -12.15
C LYS A 529 38.90 4.20 -11.52
N ASP A 530 38.84 5.45 -11.99
CA ASP A 530 39.79 6.50 -11.66
C ASP A 530 39.20 7.58 -10.72
N LEU A 531 38.02 7.33 -10.15
CA LEU A 531 37.32 8.25 -9.24
C LEU A 531 38.25 8.79 -8.14
N THR A 532 39.01 7.89 -7.49
CA THR A 532 39.95 8.22 -6.39
C THR A 532 41.16 9.05 -6.81
N LYS A 533 41.41 9.23 -8.11
CA LYS A 533 42.45 10.13 -8.65
C LYS A 533 41.92 11.52 -8.99
N GLN A 534 40.59 11.66 -9.05
CA GLN A 534 39.88 12.86 -9.48
C GLN A 534 39.23 13.60 -8.29
N ILE A 535 39.46 13.14 -7.06
CA ILE A 535 38.86 13.68 -5.85
C ILE A 535 39.86 13.81 -4.70
N MET A 536 39.54 14.68 -3.75
CA MET A 536 40.07 14.66 -2.39
C MET A 536 38.90 14.65 -1.39
N LEU A 537 39.09 14.02 -0.23
CA LEU A 537 38.08 13.94 0.83
C LEU A 537 38.70 14.38 2.17
N GLU A 538 38.20 15.48 2.71
CA GLU A 538 38.55 16.02 4.03
C GLU A 538 37.31 15.94 4.93
N CYS A 539 37.41 15.32 6.10
CA CYS A 539 36.29 15.17 7.06
C CYS A 539 36.76 15.59 8.46
N ASP A 540 36.04 16.52 9.10
CA ASP A 540 36.43 17.17 10.36
C ASP A 540 37.90 17.66 10.39
N GLY A 541 38.42 18.11 9.23
CA GLY A 541 39.80 18.56 9.04
C GLY A 541 40.85 17.45 8.84
N ILE A 542 40.44 16.19 8.74
CA ILE A 542 41.31 15.03 8.48
C ILE A 542 41.19 14.62 7.01
N ASP A 543 42.32 14.51 6.30
CA ASP A 543 42.38 14.02 4.93
C ASP A 543 42.28 12.48 4.88
N TYR A 544 41.30 11.97 4.14
CA TYR A 544 41.04 10.54 3.91
C TYR A 544 41.34 10.10 2.47
N THR A 545 41.91 10.96 1.63
CA THR A 545 42.16 10.71 0.20
C THR A 545 43.02 9.46 -0.04
N SER A 546 44.06 9.22 0.78
CA SER A 546 44.87 7.98 0.68
C SER A 546 44.07 6.72 1.01
N LYS A 547 43.21 6.73 2.04
CA LYS A 547 42.35 5.59 2.41
C LYS A 547 41.35 5.24 1.28
N LEU A 548 40.84 6.25 0.58
CA LEU A 548 40.01 6.05 -0.62
C LEU A 548 40.80 5.42 -1.77
N LEU A 549 42.03 5.88 -2.02
CA LEU A 549 42.91 5.38 -3.07
C LEU A 549 43.33 3.92 -2.84
N GLU A 550 43.66 3.55 -1.60
CA GLU A 550 43.95 2.18 -1.17
C GLU A 550 42.76 1.24 -1.40
N LEU A 551 41.56 1.66 -0.98
CA LEU A 551 40.30 0.96 -1.18
C LEU A 551 39.89 0.83 -2.67
N LYS A 552 40.41 1.73 -3.52
CA LYS A 552 40.02 1.88 -4.94
C LYS A 552 38.51 2.12 -5.08
N ALA A 553 37.99 3.03 -4.25
CA ALA A 553 36.56 3.35 -4.18
C ALA A 553 35.99 3.77 -5.56
N HIS A 554 34.93 3.09 -6.01
CA HIS A 554 34.17 3.42 -7.21
C HIS A 554 32.88 4.19 -6.90
N CYS A 555 32.48 4.25 -5.63
CA CYS A 555 31.42 5.08 -5.10
C CYS A 555 31.81 5.56 -3.71
N ILE A 556 31.43 6.80 -3.38
CA ILE A 556 31.51 7.38 -2.04
C ILE A 556 30.12 7.85 -1.66
N LEU A 557 29.70 7.54 -0.44
CA LEU A 557 28.39 7.83 0.11
C LEU A 557 28.56 8.54 1.45
N LEU A 558 28.01 9.75 1.56
CA LEU A 558 27.81 10.48 2.81
C LEU A 558 26.37 10.25 3.23
N LEU A 559 26.17 9.56 4.34
CA LEU A 559 24.88 8.99 4.74
C LEU A 559 24.41 9.58 6.07
N ASN A 560 23.12 9.92 6.14
CA ASN A 560 22.44 10.49 7.31
C ASN A 560 21.35 9.58 7.90
N ILE A 561 21.03 8.46 7.22
CA ILE A 561 19.99 7.53 7.69
C ILE A 561 20.45 6.06 7.58
N PRO A 562 20.03 5.17 8.50
CA PRO A 562 20.36 3.73 8.47
C PRO A 562 19.88 2.92 7.24
N LYS A 563 19.25 3.54 6.24
CA LYS A 563 18.58 2.86 5.12
C LYS A 563 18.92 3.53 3.79
N TYR A 564 19.36 2.72 2.84
CA TYR A 564 19.86 3.16 1.54
C TYR A 564 19.44 2.18 0.43
N ALA A 565 19.32 2.67 -0.81
CA ALA A 565 19.05 1.87 -2.00
C ALA A 565 17.95 0.80 -1.84
N SER A 566 16.74 1.20 -1.45
CA SER A 566 15.59 0.33 -1.14
C SER A 566 15.65 -0.48 0.17
N GLY A 567 16.55 -0.17 1.10
CA GLY A 567 16.45 -0.55 2.51
C GLY A 567 17.66 -1.26 3.10
N ASN A 568 18.74 -1.35 2.33
CA ASN A 568 20.01 -1.92 2.75
C ASN A 568 20.66 -1.04 3.83
N THR A 569 21.53 -1.64 4.63
CA THR A 569 22.24 -1.03 5.77
C THR A 569 23.73 -0.91 5.45
N PRO A 570 24.16 0.07 4.63
CA PRO A 570 25.52 0.13 4.08
C PRO A 570 26.61 0.36 5.14
N TRP A 571 26.28 0.92 6.31
CA TRP A 571 27.21 1.02 7.45
C TRP A 571 27.45 -0.35 8.11
N GLY A 572 26.47 -1.25 8.04
CA GLY A 572 26.44 -2.49 8.81
C GLY A 572 26.29 -2.26 10.32
N ASN A 573 26.58 -3.31 11.10
CA ASN A 573 26.71 -3.22 12.55
C ASN A 573 28.22 -3.07 12.87
N PRO A 574 28.68 -1.91 13.36
CA PRO A 574 30.09 -1.71 13.70
C PRO A 574 30.48 -2.44 15.00
N SER A 575 31.77 -2.78 15.11
CA SER A 575 32.36 -3.22 16.37
C SER A 575 32.55 -2.04 17.34
N VAL A 576 32.14 -2.22 18.59
CA VAL A 576 32.06 -1.20 19.67
C VAL A 576 33.37 -0.42 19.87
N HIS A 577 34.53 -1.00 19.52
CA HIS A 577 35.85 -0.41 19.71
C HIS A 577 36.37 0.41 18.51
N THR A 578 35.52 0.82 17.56
CA THR A 578 36.00 1.48 16.32
C THR A 578 35.05 2.55 15.76
N PHE A 579 33.74 2.31 15.80
CA PHE A 579 32.73 3.25 15.30
C PHE A 579 31.46 3.16 16.15
N GLU A 580 30.72 4.26 16.27
CA GLU A 580 29.42 4.26 16.94
C GLU A 580 28.33 3.69 16.03
N GLN A 581 27.23 3.24 16.63
CA GLN A 581 26.10 2.74 15.86
C GLN A 581 25.39 3.90 15.14
N GLN A 582 25.26 3.78 13.82
CA GLN A 582 24.65 4.80 12.97
C GLN A 582 23.25 5.21 13.44
N ARG A 583 23.03 6.53 13.49
CA ARG A 583 21.74 7.16 13.85
C ARG A 583 21.27 8.10 12.73
N HIS A 584 20.43 9.06 13.08
CA HIS A 584 19.91 10.12 12.21
C HIS A 584 19.53 11.38 13.02
N ASP A 585 20.04 11.50 14.26
CA ASP A 585 19.62 12.45 15.29
C ASP A 585 20.77 12.87 16.25
N ASP A 586 22.02 12.57 15.91
CA ASP A 586 23.26 12.82 16.68
C ASP A 586 24.18 13.92 16.06
N GLY A 587 23.81 14.41 14.89
CA GLY A 587 24.54 15.39 14.10
C GLY A 587 25.84 14.88 13.47
N PHE A 588 25.95 13.58 13.17
CA PHE A 588 27.06 12.99 12.39
C PHE A 588 26.59 12.51 10.99
N LEU A 589 27.57 12.32 10.10
CA LEU A 589 27.41 11.60 8.84
C LEU A 589 28.31 10.37 8.81
N GLU A 590 27.76 9.23 8.42
CA GLU A 590 28.55 8.06 8.05
C GLU A 590 29.16 8.24 6.66
N VAL A 591 30.49 8.26 6.58
CA VAL A 591 31.21 8.34 5.30
C VAL A 591 31.66 6.94 4.89
N ILE A 592 31.18 6.48 3.74
CA ILE A 592 31.31 5.10 3.29
C ILE A 592 31.95 5.07 1.90
N GLY A 593 33.02 4.29 1.76
CA GLY A 593 33.63 3.99 0.47
C GLY A 593 33.19 2.61 -0.02
N PHE A 594 32.99 2.45 -1.33
CA PHE A 594 32.70 1.14 -1.93
C PHE A 594 33.69 0.78 -3.02
N SER A 595 34.38 -0.33 -2.83
CA SER A 595 34.95 -1.10 -3.95
C SER A 595 33.81 -1.75 -4.78
N PRO A 596 34.08 -2.15 -6.04
CA PRO A 596 33.06 -2.81 -6.89
C PRO A 596 32.44 -4.07 -6.26
N SER A 597 33.22 -4.87 -5.54
CA SER A 597 32.73 -6.06 -4.83
C SER A 597 31.81 -5.71 -3.66
N GLN A 598 32.10 -4.64 -2.90
CA GLN A 598 31.22 -4.17 -1.84
C GLN A 598 29.89 -3.62 -2.39
N MET A 599 29.90 -2.90 -3.53
CA MET A 599 28.65 -2.48 -4.19
C MET A 599 27.81 -3.68 -4.65
N ALA A 600 28.43 -4.76 -5.12
CA ALA A 600 27.72 -6.00 -5.45
C ALA A 600 27.15 -6.67 -4.19
N ALA A 601 27.92 -6.70 -3.10
CA ALA A 601 27.53 -7.32 -1.84
C ALA A 601 26.35 -6.62 -1.14
N LEU A 602 26.14 -5.31 -1.35
CA LEU A 602 24.97 -4.58 -0.81
C LEU A 602 23.63 -5.28 -1.10
N PHE A 603 23.49 -5.88 -2.29
CA PHE A 603 22.25 -6.56 -2.70
C PHE A 603 21.97 -7.87 -1.96
N VAL A 604 22.97 -8.41 -1.25
CA VAL A 604 22.87 -9.62 -0.41
C VAL A 604 23.13 -9.33 1.07
N GLY A 605 22.91 -8.08 1.50
CA GLY A 605 23.03 -7.66 2.91
C GLY A 605 24.46 -7.27 3.36
N GLY A 606 25.42 -7.19 2.45
CA GLY A 606 26.77 -6.71 2.74
C GLY A 606 26.82 -5.21 3.06
N HIS A 607 27.97 -4.75 3.57
CA HIS A 607 28.24 -3.36 3.94
C HIS A 607 29.41 -2.76 3.14
N GLY A 608 29.52 -1.43 3.10
CA GLY A 608 30.67 -0.73 2.53
C GLY A 608 31.87 -0.69 3.47
N GLU A 609 32.91 0.04 3.07
CA GLU A 609 34.07 0.34 3.91
C GLU A 609 33.81 1.60 4.74
N ARG A 610 34.00 1.51 6.06
CA ARG A 610 33.72 2.61 7.00
C ARG A 610 34.91 3.57 7.00
N ILE A 611 34.75 4.74 6.38
CA ILE A 611 35.82 5.74 6.26
C ILE A 611 35.98 6.48 7.58
N CYS A 612 34.93 7.19 8.01
CA CYS A 612 34.80 7.93 9.27
C CYS A 612 33.31 8.19 9.60
N GLN A 613 33.05 8.69 10.81
CA GLN A 613 31.84 9.47 11.13
C GLN A 613 32.28 10.91 11.38
N CYS A 614 31.61 11.91 10.80
CA CYS A 614 32.07 13.32 10.85
C CYS A 614 30.94 14.35 10.95
N ARG A 615 31.25 15.59 11.35
CA ARG A 615 30.30 16.72 11.47
C ARG A 615 30.43 17.77 10.37
N GLU A 616 31.55 17.80 9.65
CA GLU A 616 31.73 18.52 8.39
C GLU A 616 32.52 17.63 7.42
N ALA A 617 32.12 17.64 6.14
CA ALA A 617 32.84 16.94 5.08
C ALA A 617 33.00 17.84 3.86
N LYS A 618 34.19 17.78 3.24
CA LYS A 618 34.60 18.61 2.12
C LYS A 618 35.18 17.71 1.04
N VAL A 619 34.54 17.73 -0.13
CA VAL A 619 34.93 16.94 -1.31
C VAL A 619 35.39 17.89 -2.40
N ILE A 620 36.66 17.81 -2.80
CA ILE A 620 37.18 18.55 -3.95
C ILE A 620 37.15 17.62 -5.15
N THR A 621 36.62 18.06 -6.30
CA THR A 621 36.61 17.30 -7.56
C THR A 621 37.44 18.02 -8.62
N ASN A 622 38.31 17.26 -9.29
CA ASN A 622 39.26 17.73 -10.30
C ASN A 622 38.82 17.40 -11.73
N ALA A 623 37.62 16.85 -11.91
CA ALA A 623 37.01 16.48 -13.18
C ALA A 623 35.47 16.54 -13.07
N MET A 624 34.75 16.56 -14.19
CA MET A 624 33.29 16.38 -14.20
C MET A 624 32.91 15.00 -13.66
N ILE A 625 32.11 14.96 -12.59
CA ILE A 625 31.74 13.75 -11.86
C ILE A 625 30.21 13.67 -11.71
N PRO A 626 29.59 12.48 -11.88
CA PRO A 626 28.18 12.29 -11.55
C PRO A 626 28.00 12.33 -10.03
N VAL A 627 27.01 13.10 -9.57
CA VAL A 627 26.63 13.19 -8.15
C VAL A 627 25.12 13.01 -8.00
N GLN A 628 24.65 12.54 -6.85
CA GLN A 628 23.22 12.52 -6.52
C GLN A 628 22.95 12.94 -5.07
N VAL A 629 21.81 13.59 -4.87
CA VAL A 629 21.37 14.14 -3.58
C VAL A 629 19.94 13.66 -3.31
N ASP A 630 19.74 12.91 -2.24
CA ASP A 630 18.45 12.25 -1.90
C ASP A 630 17.80 11.45 -3.07
N GLY A 631 18.60 11.01 -4.04
CA GLY A 631 18.15 10.28 -5.23
C GLY A 631 17.81 11.12 -6.47
N GLU A 632 17.99 12.45 -6.45
CA GLU A 632 17.97 13.28 -7.66
C GLU A 632 19.42 13.54 -8.13
N PRO A 633 19.80 13.17 -9.37
CA PRO A 633 21.19 13.21 -9.85
C PRO A 633 21.52 14.41 -10.75
N CYS A 634 22.80 14.74 -10.90
CA CYS A 634 23.30 15.62 -11.96
C CYS A 634 24.73 15.25 -12.42
N ARG A 635 25.23 15.96 -13.45
CA ARG A 635 26.63 15.93 -13.89
C ARG A 635 27.31 17.19 -13.37
N LEU A 636 28.11 17.09 -12.32
CA LEU A 636 28.72 18.25 -11.69
C LEU A 636 30.06 18.58 -12.35
N ALA A 637 30.31 19.86 -12.63
CA ALA A 637 31.62 20.36 -13.04
C ALA A 637 32.69 20.20 -11.92
N PRO A 638 34.00 20.34 -12.20
CA PRO A 638 35.05 20.45 -11.19
C PRO A 638 34.70 21.47 -10.09
N SER A 639 34.55 21.01 -8.85
CA SER A 639 33.92 21.75 -7.76
C SER A 639 34.56 21.49 -6.41
N ILE A 640 34.43 22.44 -5.49
CA ILE A 640 34.66 22.26 -4.06
C ILE A 640 33.28 22.15 -3.42
N ILE A 641 33.00 21.02 -2.78
CA ILE A 641 31.70 20.67 -2.23
C ILE A 641 31.84 20.61 -0.71
N HIS A 642 31.15 21.50 0.00
CA HIS A 642 31.09 21.51 1.47
C HIS A 642 29.75 20.98 1.97
N VAL A 643 29.81 20.07 2.94
CA VAL A 643 28.67 19.44 3.62
C VAL A 643 28.74 19.75 5.10
N SER A 644 27.72 20.42 5.63
CA SER A 644 27.65 20.86 7.03
C SER A 644 26.24 20.75 7.59
N ILE A 645 26.11 20.54 8.89
CA ILE A 645 24.79 20.44 9.55
C ILE A 645 23.98 21.73 9.40
N ARG A 646 22.69 21.58 9.06
CA ARG A 646 21.75 22.69 8.82
C ARG A 646 20.83 22.93 10.01
N ASN A 647 20.04 21.91 10.34
CA ASN A 647 19.09 21.88 11.44
C ASN A 647 18.58 20.45 11.64
N GLN A 648 17.87 20.23 12.73
CA GLN A 648 17.05 19.04 12.94
C GLN A 648 15.59 19.31 12.56
N ALA A 649 14.96 18.33 11.92
CA ALA A 649 13.55 18.32 11.61
C ALA A 649 12.78 17.37 12.53
N ASN A 650 11.66 17.85 13.09
CA ASN A 650 10.72 17.01 13.81
C ASN A 650 10.07 16.00 12.84
N MET A 651 10.24 14.71 13.10
CA MET A 651 9.64 13.61 12.33
C MET A 651 8.77 12.72 13.22
N VAL A 652 7.68 12.17 12.68
CA VAL A 652 6.81 11.23 13.42
C VAL A 652 7.21 9.80 13.08
N LEU A 653 7.59 9.01 14.09
CA LEU A 653 7.77 7.56 13.93
C LEU A 653 6.41 6.85 13.91
N LYS A 654 6.26 5.83 13.08
CA LYS A 654 5.11 4.91 13.19
C LYS A 654 5.21 4.14 14.51
N PRO A 655 4.17 4.09 15.35
CA PRO A 655 4.18 3.24 16.54
C PRO A 655 4.42 1.76 16.21
N LYS A 656 5.35 1.10 16.91
CA LYS A 656 5.37 -0.37 17.02
C LYS A 656 4.00 -0.83 17.59
N ARG A 657 3.52 -2.02 17.23
CA ARG A 657 2.32 -2.59 17.87
C ARG A 657 2.64 -2.80 19.35
N ARG A 658 1.84 -2.22 20.26
CA ARG A 658 1.95 -2.50 21.69
C ARG A 658 1.39 -3.90 21.97
N GLY A 659 2.27 -4.84 22.31
CA GLY A 659 1.93 -5.92 23.25
C GLY A 659 1.48 -5.33 24.59
N SER A 660 0.82 -6.12 25.42
CA SER A 660 0.18 -5.59 26.63
C SER A 660 1.17 -5.30 27.77
N MET A 661 0.86 -4.25 28.54
CA MET A 661 1.52 -3.71 29.75
C MET A 661 2.60 -2.61 29.56
N PRO A 662 2.59 -1.56 30.42
CA PRO A 662 3.64 -0.55 30.50
C PRO A 662 4.68 -0.90 31.58
N ILE A 663 5.96 -0.67 31.29
CA ILE A 663 7.02 -0.54 32.31
C ILE A 663 7.63 0.86 32.14
N ASN A 664 7.72 1.58 33.26
CA ASN A 664 8.28 2.93 33.35
C ASN A 664 9.70 2.81 33.93
N THR A 665 10.73 2.83 33.08
CA THR A 665 12.13 3.11 33.47
C THR A 665 12.91 3.58 32.24
N ASP A 666 13.66 4.67 32.39
CA ASP A 666 14.53 5.20 31.33
C ASP A 666 15.83 4.37 31.20
N THR A 667 15.93 3.58 30.13
CA THR A 667 17.15 2.84 29.74
C THR A 667 17.23 2.81 28.19
N PRO A 668 18.40 3.00 27.55
CA PRO A 668 18.50 3.14 26.10
C PRO A 668 18.27 1.83 25.34
N LEU A 669 18.24 1.92 23.99
CA LEU A 669 17.93 0.84 23.04
C LEU A 669 18.65 -0.50 23.36
N SER A 670 17.96 -1.38 24.07
CA SER A 670 18.21 -2.83 24.03
C SER A 670 17.23 -3.48 23.06
N ASN A 671 17.65 -4.52 22.33
CA ASN A 671 16.75 -5.29 21.47
C ASN A 671 15.57 -5.84 22.29
N ASP A 672 14.34 -5.75 21.74
CA ASP A 672 13.14 -6.28 22.37
C ASP A 672 13.21 -7.82 22.39
N ARG A 673 13.70 -8.40 23.49
CA ARG A 673 13.68 -9.86 23.71
C ARG A 673 12.27 -10.30 24.09
N LEU A 674 11.62 -11.02 23.19
CA LEU A 674 10.30 -11.59 23.37
C LEU A 674 10.38 -12.83 24.25
N ARG A 675 9.56 -12.86 25.31
CA ARG A 675 9.34 -14.02 26.17
C ARG A 675 8.04 -14.70 25.73
N ILE A 676 8.15 -15.85 25.06
CA ILE A 676 7.03 -16.51 24.39
C ILE A 676 6.87 -17.95 24.88
N GLN A 677 5.63 -18.34 25.18
CA GLN A 677 5.27 -19.71 25.56
C GLN A 677 5.15 -20.57 24.30
N VAL A 678 5.82 -21.73 24.30
CA VAL A 678 5.79 -22.70 23.20
C VAL A 678 4.83 -23.83 23.55
N SER A 679 3.88 -24.13 22.67
CA SER A 679 2.84 -25.14 22.88
C SER A 679 2.71 -26.09 21.68
N ARG A 680 2.70 -27.39 21.95
CA ARG A 680 2.46 -28.43 20.93
C ARG A 680 0.97 -28.60 20.64
N ILE A 681 0.66 -28.85 19.37
CA ILE A 681 -0.62 -29.36 18.88
C ILE A 681 -0.37 -30.74 18.25
N SER A 682 -1.30 -31.68 18.43
CA SER A 682 -1.23 -33.00 17.78
C SER A 682 -1.74 -32.95 16.33
N MET A 683 -1.30 -33.89 15.49
CA MET A 683 -1.84 -34.07 14.14
C MET A 683 -3.38 -34.21 14.13
N PHE A 684 -3.90 -35.02 15.06
CA PHE A 684 -5.33 -35.33 15.20
C PHE A 684 -6.15 -34.08 15.58
N ASP A 685 -5.69 -33.31 16.55
CA ASP A 685 -6.36 -32.09 16.98
C ASP A 685 -6.29 -31.02 15.89
N TYR A 686 -5.15 -30.91 15.18
CA TYR A 686 -5.01 -30.01 14.03
C TYR A 686 -6.01 -30.36 12.92
N GLU A 687 -6.08 -31.61 12.47
CA GLU A 687 -6.98 -32.01 11.37
C GLU A 687 -8.45 -31.75 11.71
N ARG A 688 -8.84 -32.01 12.97
CA ARG A 688 -10.21 -31.84 13.46
C ARG A 688 -10.60 -30.38 13.78
N LEU A 689 -9.66 -29.55 14.22
CA LEU A 689 -9.94 -28.23 14.79
C LEU A 689 -9.27 -27.05 14.09
N ASN A 690 -8.53 -27.23 12.97
CA ASN A 690 -7.86 -26.12 12.28
C ASN A 690 -8.78 -24.94 11.91
N TYR A 691 -10.06 -25.20 11.58
CA TYR A 691 -11.07 -24.17 11.31
C TYR A 691 -11.64 -23.46 12.56
N ASP A 692 -11.21 -23.81 13.77
CA ASP A 692 -11.63 -23.18 15.03
C ASP A 692 -10.40 -22.94 15.93
N LYS A 693 -9.75 -21.80 15.73
CA LYS A 693 -8.55 -21.38 16.48
C LYS A 693 -8.73 -21.49 18.00
N GLU A 694 -9.88 -21.12 18.53
CA GLU A 694 -10.09 -21.05 19.97
C GLU A 694 -10.36 -22.42 20.61
N LYS A 695 -10.83 -23.41 19.83
CA LYS A 695 -10.77 -24.82 20.25
C LYS A 695 -9.36 -25.40 20.07
N LEU A 696 -8.67 -25.10 18.97
CA LEU A 696 -7.34 -25.64 18.70
C LEU A 696 -6.30 -25.19 19.73
N LYS A 697 -6.30 -23.91 20.13
CA LYS A 697 -5.47 -23.39 21.24
C LYS A 697 -5.71 -24.15 22.55
N LYS A 698 -6.98 -24.46 22.87
CA LYS A 698 -7.37 -25.18 24.08
C LYS A 698 -7.00 -26.67 24.06
N ALA A 699 -6.79 -27.24 22.87
CA ALA A 699 -6.26 -28.60 22.68
C ALA A 699 -4.72 -28.64 22.69
N SER A 700 -4.04 -27.48 22.70
CA SER A 700 -2.58 -27.43 22.75
C SER A 700 -2.02 -27.73 24.14
N VAL A 701 -0.83 -28.33 24.18
CA VAL A 701 -0.11 -28.72 25.40
C VAL A 701 1.16 -27.88 25.50
N PRO A 702 1.36 -27.07 26.56
CA PRO A 702 2.57 -26.27 26.71
C PRO A 702 3.81 -27.15 26.86
N LEU A 703 4.91 -26.71 26.24
CA LEU A 703 6.24 -27.33 26.33
C LEU A 703 7.18 -26.53 27.24
N GLY A 704 7.02 -25.21 27.29
CA GLY A 704 7.82 -24.30 28.12
C GLY A 704 7.84 -22.88 27.57
N ILE A 705 8.82 -22.08 27.96
CA ILE A 705 8.97 -20.67 27.56
C ILE A 705 10.37 -20.46 26.98
N ILE A 706 10.46 -19.71 25.88
CA ILE A 706 11.72 -19.25 25.27
C ILE A 706 11.86 -17.72 25.37
N VAL A 707 13.09 -17.23 25.40
CA VAL A 707 13.43 -15.79 25.41
C VAL A 707 14.37 -15.48 24.24
N VAL A 708 13.82 -14.90 23.18
CA VAL A 708 14.47 -14.71 21.87
C VAL A 708 14.25 -13.28 21.35
N ASP A 709 15.19 -12.74 20.57
CA ASP A 709 15.08 -11.38 20.02
C ASP A 709 13.92 -11.28 19.01
N SER A 710 13.24 -10.13 18.95
CA SER A 710 12.04 -9.94 18.11
C SER A 710 12.24 -10.14 16.61
N ASP A 711 13.49 -10.07 16.14
CA ASP A 711 13.95 -10.31 14.77
C ASP A 711 14.65 -11.68 14.60
N SER A 712 14.42 -12.63 15.50
CA SER A 712 14.84 -14.03 15.33
C SER A 712 14.01 -14.75 14.26
N ASN A 713 14.68 -15.41 13.32
CA ASN A 713 14.04 -16.29 12.34
C ASN A 713 13.73 -17.68 12.94
N LEU A 714 12.83 -18.44 12.32
CA LEU A 714 12.36 -19.71 12.91
C LEU A 714 13.43 -20.79 12.99
N GLU A 715 14.44 -20.75 12.13
CA GLU A 715 15.61 -21.65 12.19
C GLU A 715 16.41 -21.46 13.49
N HIS A 716 16.67 -20.22 13.91
CA HIS A 716 17.28 -19.96 15.22
C HIS A 716 16.37 -20.38 16.38
N ILE A 717 15.07 -20.14 16.25
CA ILE A 717 14.07 -20.47 17.29
C ILE A 717 13.88 -21.98 17.44
N ARG A 718 13.98 -22.76 16.37
CA ARG A 718 14.05 -24.22 16.42
C ARG A 718 15.19 -24.66 17.32
N ALA A 719 16.39 -24.09 17.15
CA ALA A 719 17.52 -24.38 18.04
C ALA A 719 17.29 -23.94 19.51
N HIS A 720 16.45 -22.93 19.78
CA HIS A 720 16.02 -22.60 21.15
C HIS A 720 15.00 -23.59 21.72
N ILE A 721 14.08 -24.11 20.89
CA ILE A 721 13.11 -25.14 21.28
C ILE A 721 13.81 -26.48 21.50
N ASP A 722 14.70 -26.89 20.60
CA ASP A 722 15.44 -28.15 20.74
C ASP A 722 16.30 -28.13 22.03
N ARG A 723 16.98 -27.01 22.35
CA ARG A 723 17.67 -26.83 23.65
C ARG A 723 16.73 -26.85 24.87
N LEU A 724 15.53 -26.29 24.77
CA LEU A 724 14.51 -26.34 25.84
C LEU A 724 14.09 -27.81 26.13
N LEU A 725 14.00 -28.63 25.08
CA LEU A 725 13.65 -30.05 25.16
C LEU A 725 14.83 -30.89 25.71
N GLU A 726 16.07 -30.61 25.30
CA GLU A 726 17.28 -31.23 25.85
C GLU A 726 17.41 -31.01 27.37
N VAL A 727 17.20 -29.78 27.86
CA VAL A 727 17.20 -29.47 29.29
C VAL A 727 16.14 -30.26 30.05
N TYR A 728 14.96 -30.45 29.45
CA TYR A 728 13.87 -31.24 30.06
C TYR A 728 14.26 -32.73 30.19
N ILE A 729 14.94 -33.29 29.18
CA ILE A 729 15.41 -34.69 29.19
C ILE A 729 16.49 -34.92 30.26
N LEU A 730 17.33 -33.90 30.53
CA LEU A 730 18.38 -33.98 31.57
C LEU A 730 17.86 -33.80 33.00
N GLN A 731 16.70 -33.16 33.19
CA GLN A 731 16.14 -32.88 34.53
C GLN A 731 15.17 -33.96 35.04
N ASP A 732 14.49 -34.70 34.16
CA ASP A 732 13.39 -35.60 34.54
C ASP A 732 13.76 -37.10 34.38
N SER A 733 14.75 -37.56 35.17
CA SER A 733 15.28 -38.93 35.09
C SER A 733 14.33 -40.04 35.58
N ASN A 734 13.09 -39.71 36.00
CA ASN A 734 12.14 -40.65 36.60
C ASN A 734 10.72 -40.63 35.97
N ALA A 735 10.42 -39.76 35.02
CA ALA A 735 9.15 -39.79 34.29
C ALA A 735 9.17 -40.80 33.14
N ASN A 736 8.12 -41.64 33.06
CA ASN A 736 7.98 -42.64 31.99
C ASN A 736 8.00 -41.99 30.59
N GLY A 737 8.99 -42.37 29.79
CA GLY A 737 9.35 -41.70 28.54
C GLY A 737 8.23 -41.67 27.50
N SER A 738 7.57 -40.51 27.37
CA SER A 738 7.00 -40.02 26.11
C SER A 738 6.55 -38.57 26.16
N ALA A 739 6.30 -37.98 27.33
CA ALA A 739 5.59 -36.70 27.44
C ALA A 739 6.31 -35.54 26.72
N SER A 740 7.59 -35.31 27.01
CA SER A 740 8.24 -34.03 26.72
C SER A 740 8.90 -33.90 25.34
N SER A 741 9.20 -34.99 24.62
CA SER A 741 9.89 -34.91 23.32
C SER A 741 8.94 -34.56 22.15
N LEU A 742 9.48 -33.97 21.07
CA LEU A 742 8.85 -33.73 19.77
C LEU A 742 9.44 -34.67 18.71
N SER A 743 8.70 -35.02 17.66
CA SER A 743 9.23 -35.85 16.58
C SER A 743 10.30 -35.13 15.73
N PRO A 744 11.26 -35.82 15.08
CA PRO A 744 12.23 -35.20 14.17
C PRO A 744 11.61 -34.45 12.98
N THR A 745 10.32 -34.70 12.75
CA THR A 745 9.44 -34.20 11.70
C THR A 745 8.54 -33.04 12.17
N TRP A 746 8.69 -32.54 13.41
CA TRP A 746 7.87 -31.44 13.95
C TRP A 746 8.06 -30.14 13.14
N CYS A 747 6.98 -29.38 12.91
CA CYS A 747 7.02 -28.11 12.18
C CYS A 747 6.28 -26.97 12.90
N PHE A 748 6.54 -25.72 12.53
CA PHE A 748 5.88 -24.55 13.13
C PHE A 748 4.45 -24.37 12.62
N LEU A 749 3.61 -23.78 13.47
CA LEU A 749 2.25 -23.37 13.12
C LEU A 749 2.09 -21.86 13.17
N ASP A 750 1.78 -21.26 12.02
CA ASP A 750 1.34 -19.88 11.90
C ASP A 750 -0.05 -19.72 12.53
N SER A 751 -0.12 -18.84 13.53
CA SER A 751 -1.32 -18.51 14.29
C SER A 751 -1.93 -17.15 13.93
N THR A 752 -1.32 -16.36 13.05
CA THR A 752 -1.72 -14.96 12.76
C THR A 752 -2.45 -14.79 11.41
N THR A 753 -2.02 -15.47 10.34
CA THR A 753 -2.29 -15.05 8.95
C THR A 753 -3.76 -15.09 8.47
N ALA A 754 -4.62 -15.99 8.96
CA ALA A 754 -6.06 -15.99 8.60
C ALA A 754 -6.99 -16.57 9.69
N ASP A 755 -8.19 -17.04 9.33
CA ASP A 755 -9.15 -17.66 10.26
C ASP A 755 -8.75 -19.05 10.79
N ARG A 756 -7.67 -19.66 10.27
CA ARG A 756 -7.13 -20.96 10.70
C ARG A 756 -5.63 -20.91 11.02
N PHE A 757 -5.11 -21.98 11.61
CA PHE A 757 -3.66 -22.19 11.71
C PHE A 757 -3.13 -22.75 10.37
N PHE A 758 -1.89 -22.44 10.01
CA PHE A 758 -1.20 -22.99 8.85
C PHE A 758 0.12 -23.64 9.27
N ARG A 759 0.61 -24.61 8.49
CA ARG A 759 1.92 -25.24 8.69
C ARG A 759 2.97 -24.45 7.91
N ILE A 760 4.15 -24.35 8.50
CA ILE A 760 5.35 -23.80 7.85
C ILE A 760 6.29 -24.97 7.59
N ASP A 761 6.63 -25.21 6.33
CA ASP A 761 7.53 -26.32 6.01
C ASP A 761 8.97 -25.98 6.41
N ARG A 762 9.75 -27.01 6.78
CA ARG A 762 11.10 -26.84 7.36
C ARG A 762 12.07 -26.08 6.44
N SER A 763 11.85 -26.11 5.13
CA SER A 763 12.59 -25.34 4.13
C SER A 763 12.30 -23.83 4.17
N GLN A 764 11.18 -23.39 4.73
CA GLN A 764 10.75 -21.98 4.81
C GLN A 764 11.12 -21.31 6.14
N GLU A 765 11.63 -22.06 7.13
CA GLU A 765 11.90 -21.54 8.49
C GLU A 765 12.92 -20.39 8.54
N HIS A 766 13.82 -20.31 7.56
CA HIS A 766 14.78 -19.21 7.43
C HIS A 766 14.17 -17.91 6.86
N LEU A 767 12.96 -17.99 6.27
CA LEU A 767 12.24 -16.88 5.63
C LEU A 767 11.25 -16.17 6.57
N HIS A 768 10.82 -16.84 7.64
CA HIS A 768 9.84 -16.33 8.61
C HIS A 768 10.49 -15.92 9.93
N TYR A 769 9.92 -14.89 10.56
CA TYR A 769 10.29 -14.41 11.90
C TYR A 769 9.19 -14.74 12.92
N ILE A 770 9.55 -14.77 14.21
CA ILE A 770 8.57 -15.12 15.26
C ILE A 770 7.34 -14.21 15.29
N THR A 771 7.53 -12.94 14.98
CA THR A 771 6.48 -11.90 14.92
C THR A 771 5.49 -12.09 13.78
N ASP A 772 5.82 -12.91 12.79
CA ASP A 772 4.97 -13.15 11.63
C ASP A 772 3.96 -14.28 11.95
N ILE A 773 4.38 -15.24 12.80
CA ILE A 773 3.68 -16.51 13.02
C ILE A 773 3.05 -16.63 14.42
N SER A 774 3.49 -15.80 15.37
CA SER A 774 3.01 -15.74 16.75
C SER A 774 2.62 -14.31 17.12
N SER A 775 1.59 -14.17 17.96
CA SER A 775 1.20 -12.90 18.59
C SER A 775 1.43 -12.88 20.10
N ASP A 776 1.33 -14.03 20.76
CA ASP A 776 1.44 -14.20 22.22
C ASP A 776 2.08 -15.57 22.55
N ASP A 777 1.45 -16.65 22.08
CA ASP A 777 1.92 -18.04 22.13
C ASP A 777 2.52 -18.48 20.79
N LEU A 778 3.56 -19.31 20.81
CA LEU A 778 4.13 -19.99 19.65
C LEU A 778 3.67 -21.44 19.60
N TYR A 779 3.19 -21.91 18.45
CA TYR A 779 2.64 -23.25 18.29
C TYR A 779 3.47 -24.13 17.37
N VAL A 780 3.62 -25.40 17.73
CA VAL A 780 4.33 -26.43 16.93
C VAL A 780 3.43 -27.64 16.70
N LEU A 781 3.52 -28.25 15.52
CA LEU A 781 2.78 -29.46 15.16
C LEU A 781 3.67 -30.69 15.30
N ASP A 782 3.16 -31.70 16.01
CA ASP A 782 3.82 -32.98 16.22
C ASP A 782 3.07 -34.09 15.44
N PRO A 783 3.55 -34.49 14.25
CA PRO A 783 2.85 -35.41 13.36
C PRO A 783 2.79 -36.86 13.87
N GLU A 784 3.70 -37.29 14.73
CA GLU A 784 3.84 -38.70 15.14
C GLU A 784 2.96 -39.07 16.35
N ARG A 785 2.18 -38.11 16.89
CA ARG A 785 1.29 -38.33 18.05
C ARG A 785 -0.18 -38.37 17.64
N THR A 786 -0.69 -39.59 17.49
CA THR A 786 -2.06 -39.90 17.03
C THR A 786 -3.06 -40.23 18.16
N LYS A 787 -2.66 -40.12 19.44
CA LYS A 787 -3.55 -40.37 20.60
C LYS A 787 -4.24 -39.09 21.09
N PRO A 788 -5.54 -39.13 21.43
CA PRO A 788 -6.27 -37.95 21.89
C PRO A 788 -5.81 -37.50 23.28
N SER A 789 -5.83 -36.18 23.49
CA SER A 789 -5.51 -35.47 24.73
C SER A 789 -6.62 -35.57 25.79
N ASN A 790 -6.93 -36.80 26.24
CA ASN A 790 -7.87 -37.06 27.32
C ASN A 790 -7.30 -36.66 28.70
N LEU A 791 -7.16 -35.35 28.94
CA LEU A 791 -6.83 -34.77 30.24
C LEU A 791 -7.88 -33.71 30.62
N SER A 792 -8.53 -33.91 31.77
CA SER A 792 -9.53 -32.99 32.33
C SER A 792 -8.89 -31.64 32.71
N PRO A 793 -9.62 -30.52 32.62
CA PRO A 793 -9.06 -29.17 32.81
C PRO A 793 -8.83 -28.77 34.30
N GLU A 794 -8.47 -29.71 35.17
CA GLU A 794 -8.36 -29.50 36.63
C GLU A 794 -7.05 -30.06 37.23
N SER A 795 -5.90 -29.50 36.82
CA SER A 795 -4.62 -29.66 37.54
C SER A 795 -3.49 -28.73 37.02
N LYS A 796 -3.65 -27.41 37.16
CA LYS A 796 -2.57 -26.43 36.91
C LYS A 796 -1.93 -25.92 38.21
N SER A 797 -1.05 -26.73 38.80
CA SER A 797 -0.21 -26.35 39.96
C SER A 797 1.15 -27.07 39.94
N GLY A 798 1.96 -26.77 38.92
CA GLY A 798 3.37 -27.15 38.84
C GLY A 798 4.18 -25.96 38.32
N SER A 799 5.27 -25.59 39.01
CA SER A 799 6.12 -24.45 38.63
C SER A 799 7.01 -24.81 37.44
N MET A 800 6.82 -24.12 36.32
CA MET A 800 7.67 -24.27 35.12
C MET A 800 9.01 -23.52 35.29
N PRO A 801 10.14 -24.08 34.82
CA PRO A 801 11.43 -23.39 34.86
C PRO A 801 11.54 -22.27 33.81
N ASP A 802 12.22 -21.18 34.15
CA ASP A 802 12.51 -20.05 33.27
C ASP A 802 13.94 -20.16 32.72
N LEU A 803 14.11 -20.26 31.39
CA LEU A 803 15.43 -20.46 30.78
C LEU A 803 16.16 -19.13 30.50
N LEU A 804 16.60 -18.45 31.56
CA LEU A 804 17.41 -17.22 31.48
C LEU A 804 18.87 -17.52 31.14
N VAL A 805 19.20 -17.63 29.86
CA VAL A 805 20.60 -17.65 29.39
C VAL A 805 21.18 -16.23 29.42
N GLN A 806 22.00 -15.95 30.43
CA GLN A 806 22.98 -14.86 30.41
C GLN A 806 24.28 -15.36 29.76
N GLN A 807 24.85 -14.56 28.87
CA GLN A 807 26.11 -14.87 28.19
C GLN A 807 27.26 -14.15 28.92
N GLU A 808 27.78 -14.78 29.98
CA GLU A 808 28.84 -14.18 30.79
C GLU A 808 30.17 -14.07 30.02
N VAL A 809 30.79 -12.88 30.12
CA VAL A 809 32.13 -12.60 29.57
C VAL A 809 33.16 -12.88 30.66
N LEU A 810 33.99 -13.92 30.47
CA LEU A 810 34.99 -14.33 31.46
C LEU A 810 36.18 -13.37 31.53
N GLY A 811 36.46 -12.85 32.73
CA GLY A 811 37.54 -11.91 33.02
C GLY A 811 38.22 -12.16 34.38
N ALA A 812 38.93 -13.29 34.51
CA ALA A 812 40.00 -13.63 35.47
C ALA A 812 39.96 -13.10 36.93
N ALA A 813 40.00 -14.02 37.92
CA ALA A 813 41.27 -14.37 38.62
C ALA A 813 41.08 -15.32 39.84
N ASN A 814 41.99 -16.32 39.96
CA ASN A 814 42.39 -17.06 41.19
C ASN A 814 41.33 -17.91 41.94
N ARG A 815 41.61 -19.11 42.49
CA ARG A 815 42.88 -19.85 42.68
C ARG A 815 42.66 -21.39 42.69
N THR A 816 43.78 -22.13 42.62
CA THR A 816 43.99 -23.60 42.53
C THR A 816 43.90 -24.34 43.89
N PRO A 817 43.96 -25.72 44.02
CA PRO A 817 44.66 -26.67 43.12
C PRO A 817 44.00 -28.04 42.78
N SER A 818 44.69 -28.76 41.88
CA SER A 818 44.44 -30.11 41.34
C SER A 818 45.17 -31.22 42.17
N PRO A 819 45.23 -32.52 41.78
CA PRO A 819 46.10 -32.97 40.66
C PRO A 819 45.79 -34.29 39.89
N ILE A 820 46.31 -34.38 38.63
CA ILE A 820 46.92 -35.59 37.96
C ILE A 820 45.99 -36.79 37.62
N LEU A 821 45.91 -37.34 36.39
CA LEU A 821 46.48 -37.10 35.02
C LEU A 821 45.43 -37.60 33.95
N LYS A 822 45.62 -37.98 32.66
CA LYS A 822 46.76 -38.34 31.77
C LYS A 822 46.40 -38.11 30.26
N LEU A 823 47.08 -38.78 29.32
CA LEU A 823 46.98 -38.78 27.83
C LEU A 823 47.38 -40.19 27.29
N PRO A 824 47.10 -40.63 26.02
CA PRO A 824 47.31 -39.94 24.71
C PRO A 824 46.19 -40.20 23.65
N GLN A 825 46.38 -40.11 22.31
CA GLN A 825 46.78 -39.01 21.38
C GLN A 825 46.77 -39.53 19.90
N ALA A 826 46.54 -38.67 18.88
CA ALA A 826 46.68 -38.92 17.41
C ALA A 826 45.66 -39.89 16.75
N HIS A 827 45.45 -40.02 15.42
CA HIS A 827 46.17 -39.59 14.18
C HIS A 827 45.24 -39.01 13.06
N SER A 828 45.71 -38.92 11.81
CA SER A 828 45.13 -38.21 10.64
C SER A 828 45.18 -39.06 9.34
N ALA A 829 44.51 -38.60 8.26
CA ALA A 829 44.64 -39.04 6.84
C ALA A 829 44.07 -40.45 6.47
N ALA A 830 43.72 -40.79 5.21
CA ALA A 830 43.43 -40.00 3.99
C ALA A 830 42.71 -40.85 2.90
N GLN A 831 42.17 -40.17 1.89
CA GLN A 831 42.01 -40.52 0.45
C GLN A 831 41.70 -41.96 -0.04
N LEU A 832 40.64 -42.03 -0.87
CA LEU A 832 40.54 -42.71 -2.19
C LEU A 832 41.24 -44.06 -2.44
N LEU A 833 40.47 -45.04 -2.95
CA LEU A 833 40.81 -45.72 -4.22
C LEU A 833 39.56 -46.33 -4.89
N GLN A 834 39.69 -46.72 -6.16
CA GLN A 834 38.60 -47.19 -7.03
C GLN A 834 38.83 -48.64 -7.50
N ALA A 835 37.83 -49.17 -8.25
CA ALA A 835 37.87 -50.35 -9.11
C ALA A 835 37.78 -51.73 -8.43
N ARG A 836 37.40 -52.83 -9.11
CA ARG A 836 36.38 -53.16 -10.16
C ARG A 836 36.61 -54.64 -10.52
N SER A 837 35.67 -55.29 -11.24
CA SER A 837 35.73 -56.70 -11.74
C SER A 837 35.57 -57.79 -10.64
N CYS A 838 35.01 -59.00 -10.88
CA CYS A 838 34.20 -59.55 -12.00
C CYS A 838 33.55 -60.90 -11.55
N GLU A 839 32.55 -61.54 -12.21
CA GLU A 839 31.76 -61.17 -13.39
C GLU A 839 30.28 -61.65 -13.32
N ALA A 840 29.98 -62.90 -13.67
CA ALA A 840 28.65 -63.54 -13.70
C ALA A 840 28.76 -65.06 -13.35
N ILE A 841 27.71 -65.85 -13.10
CA ILE A 841 26.69 -66.33 -14.07
C ILE A 841 25.38 -66.77 -13.37
N VAL A 842 24.25 -66.30 -13.91
CA VAL A 842 22.89 -66.90 -14.06
C VAL A 842 22.35 -67.91 -13.02
N SER A 843 21.21 -67.56 -12.41
CA SER A 843 20.01 -68.43 -12.35
C SER A 843 18.71 -67.59 -12.20
N ASN A 844 17.57 -68.12 -12.64
CA ASN A 844 16.33 -67.35 -12.84
C ASN A 844 15.44 -67.25 -11.60
N SER A 845 15.04 -66.03 -11.21
CA SER A 845 13.64 -65.68 -10.84
C SER A 845 13.52 -64.16 -10.56
N SER A 846 12.40 -63.55 -10.95
CA SER A 846 12.19 -62.09 -10.82
C SER A 846 11.43 -61.72 -9.54
N PRO A 847 11.99 -60.91 -8.63
CA PRO A 847 11.27 -60.41 -7.45
C PRO A 847 10.46 -59.14 -7.78
N GLN A 848 9.25 -59.03 -7.21
CA GLN A 848 8.49 -57.78 -7.18
C GLN A 848 8.90 -56.90 -5.98
N PRO A 849 8.86 -55.56 -6.09
CA PRO A 849 9.07 -54.67 -4.95
C PRO A 849 7.84 -54.63 -4.02
N PRO A 850 8.03 -54.40 -2.71
CA PRO A 850 6.94 -54.31 -1.73
C PRO A 850 6.09 -53.04 -1.90
N ARG A 851 4.83 -53.12 -1.46
CA ARG A 851 3.86 -52.02 -1.58
C ARG A 851 4.02 -50.97 -0.48
N ARG A 852 3.63 -49.73 -0.79
CA ARG A 852 3.28 -48.71 0.22
C ARG A 852 1.79 -48.83 0.55
N ASP A 853 1.43 -48.53 1.80
CA ASP A 853 0.03 -48.48 2.21
C ASP A 853 -0.68 -47.25 1.64
N THR A 854 -1.65 -47.52 0.77
CA THR A 854 -2.67 -46.54 0.36
C THR A 854 -3.80 -46.58 1.39
N LEU A 855 -4.31 -45.41 1.79
CA LEU A 855 -5.55 -45.31 2.59
C LEU A 855 -6.66 -46.16 1.97
N CYS A 856 -7.10 -47.18 2.69
CA CYS A 856 -8.07 -48.13 2.19
C CYS A 856 -9.45 -47.49 2.06
N VAL A 857 -9.80 -47.01 0.86
CA VAL A 857 -11.20 -46.89 0.44
C VAL A 857 -11.71 -48.30 0.20
N SER A 858 -12.08 -48.98 1.28
CA SER A 858 -12.83 -50.24 1.22
C SER A 858 -14.27 -49.92 0.80
N ASP A 859 -14.48 -49.88 -0.51
CA ASP A 859 -15.40 -50.81 -1.14
C ASP A 859 -15.29 -50.74 -2.67
N THR A 860 -15.24 -51.92 -3.31
CA THR A 860 -15.44 -52.05 -4.76
C THR A 860 -16.93 -51.94 -5.08
N ALA A 861 -17.51 -50.77 -4.79
CA ALA A 861 -18.83 -50.42 -5.28
C ALA A 861 -18.84 -50.53 -6.81
N HIS A 862 -19.84 -51.22 -7.37
CA HIS A 862 -20.01 -51.31 -8.82
C HIS A 862 -19.99 -49.90 -9.43
N LEU A 863 -19.06 -49.66 -10.38
CA LEU A 863 -19.06 -48.45 -11.19
C LEU A 863 -20.46 -48.27 -11.77
N ASN A 864 -21.14 -47.19 -11.38
CA ASN A 864 -22.46 -46.85 -11.86
C ASN A 864 -22.45 -46.91 -13.40
N PRO A 865 -23.35 -47.65 -14.07
CA PRO A 865 -23.39 -47.70 -15.53
C PRO A 865 -23.45 -46.31 -16.18
N LEU A 866 -24.02 -45.34 -15.46
CA LEU A 866 -24.08 -43.93 -15.83
C LEU A 866 -22.67 -43.27 -15.88
N ASP A 867 -21.81 -43.55 -14.91
CA ASP A 867 -20.44 -43.02 -14.82
C ASP A 867 -19.52 -43.63 -15.89
N LYS A 868 -19.60 -44.95 -16.10
CA LYS A 868 -18.86 -45.62 -17.18
C LYS A 868 -19.28 -45.05 -18.54
N THR A 869 -20.59 -44.82 -18.73
CA THR A 869 -21.11 -44.15 -19.92
C THR A 869 -20.59 -42.70 -20.03
N LEU A 870 -20.50 -41.95 -18.94
CA LEU A 870 -19.97 -40.59 -18.89
C LEU A 870 -18.49 -40.54 -19.31
N MET A 871 -17.66 -41.51 -18.91
CA MET A 871 -16.26 -41.61 -19.38
C MET A 871 -16.17 -41.85 -20.88
N ASP A 872 -16.95 -42.79 -21.43
CA ASP A 872 -16.94 -43.06 -22.86
C ASP A 872 -17.61 -41.95 -23.69
N VAL A 873 -18.51 -41.17 -23.09
CA VAL A 873 -19.02 -39.91 -23.68
C VAL A 873 -17.94 -38.82 -23.68
N SER A 874 -17.15 -38.69 -22.60
CA SER A 874 -15.99 -37.78 -22.56
C SER A 874 -15.00 -38.08 -23.68
N LYS A 875 -14.63 -39.36 -23.89
CA LYS A 875 -13.74 -39.80 -24.99
C LYS A 875 -14.27 -39.43 -26.39
N ARG A 876 -15.60 -39.30 -26.54
CA ARG A 876 -16.28 -39.02 -27.82
C ARG A 876 -16.62 -37.53 -28.06
N GLY A 877 -16.54 -36.67 -27.05
CA GLY A 877 -16.79 -35.23 -27.21
C GLY A 877 -18.27 -34.81 -27.22
N ASP A 878 -19.21 -35.71 -26.92
CA ASP A 878 -20.65 -35.43 -26.94
C ASP A 878 -21.09 -34.67 -25.66
N VAL A 879 -20.94 -33.34 -25.70
CA VAL A 879 -21.25 -32.41 -24.60
C VAL A 879 -22.73 -32.47 -24.17
N ALA A 880 -23.64 -32.65 -25.12
CA ALA A 880 -25.07 -32.71 -24.86
C ALA A 880 -25.41 -33.95 -24.01
N LYS A 881 -24.85 -35.11 -24.37
CA LYS A 881 -24.99 -36.33 -23.58
C LYS A 881 -24.18 -36.31 -22.29
N PHE A 882 -23.03 -35.62 -22.27
CA PHE A 882 -22.21 -35.47 -21.07
C PHE A 882 -22.95 -34.69 -19.97
N SER A 883 -23.51 -33.54 -20.33
CA SER A 883 -24.33 -32.72 -19.43
C SER A 883 -25.63 -33.40 -19.01
N GLU A 884 -26.28 -34.13 -19.93
CA GLU A 884 -27.47 -34.95 -19.64
C GLU A 884 -27.18 -36.10 -18.64
N LEU A 885 -25.99 -36.71 -18.69
CA LEU A 885 -25.57 -37.74 -17.72
C LEU A 885 -25.23 -37.13 -16.37
N HIS A 886 -24.52 -36.00 -16.32
CA HIS A 886 -24.26 -35.26 -15.07
C HIS A 886 -25.58 -34.85 -14.39
N ARG A 887 -26.55 -34.33 -15.16
CA ARG A 887 -27.90 -33.97 -14.69
C ARG A 887 -28.71 -35.17 -14.15
N LYS A 888 -28.34 -36.40 -14.51
CA LYS A 888 -28.91 -37.66 -13.99
C LYS A 888 -28.13 -38.24 -12.80
N GLY A 889 -27.15 -37.51 -12.27
CA GLY A 889 -26.38 -37.89 -11.08
C GLY A 889 -25.10 -38.67 -11.37
N ALA A 890 -24.59 -38.66 -12.60
CA ALA A 890 -23.28 -39.26 -12.92
C ALA A 890 -22.14 -38.46 -12.27
N TYR A 891 -21.21 -39.14 -11.60
CA TYR A 891 -20.21 -38.47 -10.75
C TYR A 891 -18.95 -38.06 -11.54
N LEU A 892 -18.65 -36.76 -11.53
CA LEU A 892 -17.58 -36.18 -12.35
C LEU A 892 -16.15 -36.56 -11.90
N MET A 893 -15.97 -36.97 -10.64
CA MET A 893 -14.66 -37.41 -10.11
C MET A 893 -14.37 -38.91 -10.30
N THR A 894 -15.32 -39.69 -10.85
CA THR A 894 -15.09 -41.11 -11.09
C THR A 894 -13.89 -41.32 -12.00
N VAL A 895 -13.11 -42.37 -11.74
CA VAL A 895 -11.93 -42.76 -12.51
C VAL A 895 -12.17 -44.11 -13.19
N ASP A 896 -11.52 -44.33 -14.34
CA ASP A 896 -11.44 -45.66 -14.94
C ASP A 896 -10.33 -46.52 -14.28
N GLN A 897 -10.19 -47.76 -14.76
CA GLN A 897 -9.21 -48.75 -14.25
C GLN A 897 -7.74 -48.30 -14.29
N HIS A 898 -7.41 -47.23 -15.03
CA HIS A 898 -6.08 -46.64 -15.13
C HIS A 898 -5.91 -45.37 -14.26
N GLY A 899 -6.93 -45.02 -13.45
CA GLY A 899 -6.98 -43.76 -12.69
C GLY A 899 -7.40 -42.54 -13.52
N MET A 900 -7.74 -42.70 -14.81
CA MET A 900 -8.12 -41.56 -15.65
C MET A 900 -9.58 -41.14 -15.40
N ASN A 901 -9.78 -39.92 -14.90
CA ASN A 901 -11.10 -39.28 -14.80
C ASN A 901 -11.56 -38.68 -16.15
N ALA A 902 -12.77 -38.11 -16.16
CA ALA A 902 -13.37 -37.52 -17.37
C ALA A 902 -12.52 -36.40 -18.00
N LEU A 903 -11.77 -35.63 -17.19
CA LEU A 903 -10.92 -34.53 -17.66
C LEU A 903 -9.67 -35.04 -18.38
N HIS A 904 -9.06 -36.13 -17.91
CA HIS A 904 -7.92 -36.76 -18.57
C HIS A 904 -8.29 -37.23 -19.99
N HIS A 905 -9.47 -37.83 -20.15
CA HIS A 905 -9.98 -38.24 -21.46
C HIS A 905 -10.31 -37.04 -22.36
N ALA A 906 -11.03 -36.03 -21.87
CA ALA A 906 -11.36 -34.84 -22.65
C ALA A 906 -10.08 -34.09 -23.10
N ALA A 907 -9.09 -33.94 -22.20
CA ALA A 907 -7.81 -33.30 -22.47
C ALA A 907 -6.94 -34.09 -23.45
N ARG A 908 -6.94 -35.42 -23.40
CA ARG A 908 -6.25 -36.31 -24.35
C ARG A 908 -6.85 -36.20 -25.76
N PHE A 909 -8.16 -36.35 -25.87
CA PHE A 909 -8.84 -36.44 -27.17
C PHE A 909 -9.10 -35.08 -27.83
N GLY A 910 -9.01 -33.96 -27.09
CA GLY A 910 -9.11 -32.60 -27.64
C GLY A 910 -10.48 -31.94 -27.46
N HIS A 911 -11.32 -32.48 -26.58
CA HIS A 911 -12.73 -32.08 -26.43
C HIS A 911 -12.89 -30.84 -25.54
N LYS A 912 -12.51 -29.68 -26.08
CA LYS A 912 -12.51 -28.37 -25.39
C LYS A 912 -13.82 -28.08 -24.64
N ASP A 913 -14.97 -28.43 -25.22
CA ASP A 913 -16.27 -28.04 -24.68
C ASP A 913 -16.68 -28.92 -23.47
N ILE A 914 -16.18 -30.17 -23.41
CA ILE A 914 -16.27 -31.00 -22.20
C ILE A 914 -15.26 -30.53 -21.15
N VAL A 915 -14.06 -30.09 -21.54
CA VAL A 915 -13.09 -29.46 -20.62
C VAL A 915 -13.68 -28.20 -19.98
N GLN A 916 -14.33 -27.32 -20.75
CA GLN A 916 -15.02 -26.14 -20.22
C GLN A 916 -16.13 -26.54 -19.24
N TYR A 917 -17.02 -27.44 -19.63
CA TYR A 917 -18.11 -27.91 -18.76
C TYR A 917 -17.58 -28.51 -17.45
N LEU A 918 -16.48 -29.26 -17.49
CA LEU A 918 -15.82 -29.80 -16.29
C LEU A 918 -15.18 -28.71 -15.41
N ILE A 919 -14.52 -27.70 -15.99
CA ILE A 919 -13.99 -26.54 -15.25
C ILE A 919 -15.11 -25.75 -14.55
N GLU A 920 -16.27 -25.63 -15.19
CA GLU A 920 -17.42 -24.88 -14.65
C GLU A 920 -18.24 -25.65 -13.60
N ASN A 921 -18.25 -26.98 -13.61
CA ASN A 921 -19.19 -27.80 -12.83
C ASN A 921 -18.53 -28.80 -11.86
N ALA A 922 -17.21 -29.01 -11.92
CA ALA A 922 -16.51 -30.00 -11.10
C ALA A 922 -15.61 -29.32 -10.04
N PRO A 923 -15.31 -29.98 -8.90
CA PRO A 923 -14.45 -29.38 -7.86
C PRO A 923 -13.00 -29.24 -8.37
N VAL A 924 -12.35 -28.13 -8.00
CA VAL A 924 -11.03 -27.69 -8.49
C VAL A 924 -9.94 -28.77 -8.41
N SER A 925 -10.04 -29.69 -7.44
CA SER A 925 -9.18 -30.88 -7.31
C SER A 925 -9.10 -31.77 -8.57
N ILE A 926 -10.07 -31.67 -9.49
CA ILE A 926 -10.07 -32.41 -10.77
C ILE A 926 -8.89 -32.06 -11.68
N LEU A 927 -8.47 -30.78 -11.68
CA LEU A 927 -7.43 -30.24 -12.57
C LEU A 927 -6.07 -30.90 -12.32
N ASP A 928 -5.88 -31.26 -11.05
CA ASP A 928 -4.61 -31.61 -10.43
C ASP A 928 -4.57 -33.07 -9.97
N ALA A 929 -5.63 -33.82 -10.23
CA ALA A 929 -5.68 -35.28 -10.14
C ALA A 929 -4.74 -35.92 -11.18
N VAL A 930 -4.30 -37.15 -10.90
CA VAL A 930 -3.29 -37.89 -11.67
C VAL A 930 -3.78 -39.29 -12.02
N ASP A 931 -3.39 -39.80 -13.19
CA ASP A 931 -3.60 -41.22 -13.52
C ASP A 931 -2.58 -42.15 -12.82
N PHE A 932 -2.95 -43.42 -12.69
CA PHE A 932 -2.16 -44.42 -11.95
C PHE A 932 -1.00 -45.01 -12.77
N GLU A 933 -1.06 -44.97 -14.11
CA GLU A 933 -0.02 -45.54 -14.98
C GLU A 933 1.26 -44.69 -14.99
N LYS A 934 1.11 -43.36 -14.98
CA LYS A 934 2.20 -42.41 -15.25
C LYS A 934 2.30 -41.26 -14.26
N ASN A 935 1.34 -41.09 -13.33
CA ASN A 935 1.23 -39.91 -12.47
C ASN A 935 1.05 -38.60 -13.27
N GLN A 936 0.44 -38.67 -14.46
CA GLN A 936 0.23 -37.52 -15.32
C GLN A 936 -1.13 -36.87 -15.03
N THR A 937 -1.16 -35.55 -14.89
CA THR A 937 -2.41 -34.77 -14.80
C THR A 937 -3.07 -34.57 -16.17
N ALA A 938 -4.30 -34.07 -16.19
CA ALA A 938 -4.97 -33.66 -17.44
C ALA A 938 -4.15 -32.66 -18.27
N LEU A 939 -3.38 -31.76 -17.63
CA LEU A 939 -2.51 -30.82 -18.31
C LEU A 939 -1.27 -31.49 -18.94
N HIS A 940 -0.72 -32.55 -18.33
CA HIS A 940 0.31 -33.38 -18.97
C HIS A 940 -0.22 -34.07 -20.22
N LYS A 941 -1.46 -34.60 -20.19
CA LYS A 941 -2.10 -35.19 -21.38
C LYS A 941 -2.33 -34.14 -22.47
N ALA A 942 -2.82 -32.96 -22.10
CA ALA A 942 -3.04 -31.87 -23.04
C ALA A 942 -1.73 -31.43 -23.71
N ALA A 943 -0.63 -31.32 -22.95
CA ALA A 943 0.69 -30.95 -23.46
C ALA A 943 1.26 -32.00 -24.43
N TRP A 944 1.29 -33.28 -24.03
CA TRP A 944 1.81 -34.37 -24.87
C TRP A 944 1.01 -34.55 -26.17
N TYR A 945 -0.31 -34.33 -26.15
CA TYR A 945 -1.17 -34.40 -27.34
C TYR A 945 -1.33 -33.04 -28.06
N MET A 946 -0.42 -32.07 -27.81
CA MET A 946 -0.36 -30.75 -28.46
C MET A 946 -1.68 -29.95 -28.43
N ARG A 947 -2.51 -30.15 -27.39
CA ARG A 947 -3.84 -29.55 -27.25
C ARG A 947 -3.74 -28.12 -26.70
N ARG A 948 -3.06 -27.23 -27.43
CA ARG A 948 -2.73 -25.85 -27.05
C ARG A 948 -3.89 -25.09 -26.39
N THR A 949 -5.09 -25.11 -26.99
CA THR A 949 -6.30 -24.45 -26.44
C THR A 949 -6.71 -25.02 -25.08
N ILE A 950 -6.65 -26.34 -24.90
CA ILE A 950 -6.96 -26.99 -23.62
C ILE A 950 -5.88 -26.69 -22.59
N CYS A 951 -4.61 -26.62 -22.99
CA CYS A 951 -3.53 -26.19 -22.09
C CYS A 951 -3.77 -24.76 -21.59
N ALA A 952 -4.20 -23.83 -22.46
CA ALA A 952 -4.58 -22.48 -22.05
C ALA A 952 -5.75 -22.51 -21.05
N MET A 953 -6.84 -23.22 -21.36
CA MET A 953 -8.02 -23.34 -20.49
C MET A 953 -7.70 -23.95 -19.12
N LEU A 954 -6.89 -25.02 -19.06
CA LEU A 954 -6.50 -25.65 -17.80
C LEU A 954 -5.59 -24.77 -16.95
N VAL A 955 -4.67 -24.01 -17.58
CA VAL A 955 -3.81 -23.05 -16.87
C VAL A 955 -4.61 -21.84 -16.37
N GLU A 956 -5.60 -21.38 -17.13
CA GLU A 956 -6.52 -20.30 -16.72
C GLU A 956 -7.50 -20.76 -15.63
N ALA A 957 -7.83 -22.04 -15.57
CA ALA A 957 -8.57 -22.67 -14.47
C ALA A 957 -7.71 -22.91 -13.20
N GLY A 958 -6.39 -22.73 -13.26
CA GLY A 958 -5.48 -22.88 -12.12
C GLY A 958 -4.86 -24.27 -11.94
N ALA A 959 -4.77 -25.09 -12.99
CA ALA A 959 -4.01 -26.35 -12.95
C ALA A 959 -2.50 -26.09 -12.67
N SER A 960 -1.86 -27.00 -11.93
CA SER A 960 -0.44 -26.89 -11.57
C SER A 960 0.48 -27.05 -12.78
N LEU A 961 1.38 -26.08 -12.95
CA LEU A 961 2.45 -26.11 -13.94
C LEU A 961 3.70 -26.89 -13.47
N THR A 962 3.84 -27.10 -12.15
CA THR A 962 5.06 -27.62 -11.51
C THR A 962 4.98 -29.09 -11.10
N LYS A 963 3.78 -29.70 -11.07
CA LYS A 963 3.63 -31.15 -10.84
C LYS A 963 4.40 -31.96 -11.89
N THR A 964 5.01 -33.05 -11.44
CA THR A 964 5.80 -33.96 -12.28
C THR A 964 5.18 -35.35 -12.38
N ASP A 965 5.33 -35.99 -13.54
CA ASP A 965 5.02 -37.40 -13.76
C ASP A 965 6.08 -38.36 -13.18
N TYR A 966 5.86 -39.68 -13.24
CA TYR A 966 6.82 -40.68 -12.72
C TYR A 966 8.19 -40.65 -13.41
N GLN A 967 8.33 -39.96 -14.56
CA GLN A 967 9.59 -39.74 -15.25
C GLN A 967 10.18 -38.34 -14.97
N GLY A 968 9.68 -37.63 -13.95
CA GLY A 968 10.15 -36.30 -13.55
C GLY A 968 9.76 -35.15 -14.48
N ASN A 969 8.85 -35.36 -15.45
CA ASN A 969 8.49 -34.34 -16.43
C ASN A 969 7.33 -33.51 -15.92
N THR A 970 7.46 -32.19 -15.96
CA THR A 970 6.33 -31.26 -15.87
C THR A 970 5.56 -31.19 -17.20
N PRO A 971 4.38 -30.54 -17.28
CA PRO A 971 3.69 -30.32 -18.55
C PRO A 971 4.53 -29.58 -19.60
N ARG A 972 5.44 -28.68 -19.17
CA ARG A 972 6.39 -28.01 -20.07
C ARG A 972 7.36 -29.01 -20.71
N LEU A 973 7.90 -29.94 -19.92
CA LEU A 973 8.77 -31.01 -20.43
C LEU A 973 8.01 -32.00 -21.31
N GLN A 974 6.72 -32.25 -21.06
CA GLN A 974 5.86 -33.05 -21.94
C GLN A 974 5.56 -32.35 -23.28
N ALA A 975 5.38 -31.02 -23.30
CA ALA A 975 5.26 -30.25 -24.53
C ALA A 975 6.56 -30.29 -25.36
N LEU A 976 7.73 -30.16 -24.71
CA LEU A 976 9.04 -30.29 -25.37
C LEU A 976 9.28 -31.68 -25.94
N LYS A 977 8.88 -32.76 -25.25
CA LYS A 977 8.95 -34.14 -25.77
C LYS A 977 7.95 -34.43 -26.90
N ALA A 978 7.00 -33.53 -27.16
CA ALA A 978 6.07 -33.57 -28.28
C ALA A 978 6.42 -32.52 -29.37
N ASP A 979 7.65 -31.98 -29.34
CA ASP A 979 8.20 -30.95 -30.24
C ASP A 979 7.39 -29.64 -30.33
N ASP A 980 6.44 -29.39 -29.41
CA ASP A 980 5.67 -28.14 -29.36
C ASP A 980 6.42 -27.05 -28.58
N LEU A 981 7.48 -26.52 -29.20
CA LEU A 981 8.32 -25.45 -28.66
C LEU A 981 7.53 -24.18 -28.27
N GLU A 982 6.47 -23.87 -29.01
CA GLU A 982 5.62 -22.70 -28.76
C GLU A 982 4.75 -22.90 -27.52
N LEU A 983 4.16 -24.10 -27.35
CA LEU A 983 3.43 -24.48 -26.15
C LEU A 983 4.35 -24.58 -24.93
N ALA A 984 5.57 -25.10 -25.10
CA ALA A 984 6.56 -25.13 -24.04
C ALA A 984 6.95 -23.72 -23.57
N ALA A 985 7.18 -22.78 -24.49
CA ALA A 985 7.46 -21.38 -24.18
C ALA A 985 6.26 -20.68 -23.51
N TYR A 986 5.03 -20.97 -23.95
CA TYR A 986 3.81 -20.49 -23.28
C TYR A 986 3.76 -20.99 -21.83
N LEU A 987 3.93 -22.30 -21.61
CA LEU A 987 3.91 -22.89 -20.27
C LEU A 987 5.04 -22.32 -19.40
N GLU A 988 6.24 -22.10 -19.93
CA GLU A 988 7.36 -21.46 -19.21
C GLU A 988 7.05 -20.01 -18.78
N SER A 989 6.38 -19.24 -19.65
CA SER A 989 5.97 -17.87 -19.34
C SER A 989 4.91 -17.84 -18.23
N ARG A 990 4.00 -18.83 -18.22
CA ARG A 990 2.96 -18.98 -17.19
C ARG A 990 3.52 -19.57 -15.89
N GLU A 991 4.53 -20.43 -15.96
CA GLU A 991 5.25 -21.03 -14.81
C GLU A 991 5.99 -19.93 -14.05
N ARG A 992 6.77 -19.09 -14.76
CA ARG A 992 7.37 -17.88 -14.17
C ARG A 992 6.33 -16.89 -13.63
N TYR A 993 5.18 -16.74 -14.30
CA TYR A 993 4.11 -15.85 -13.84
C TYR A 993 3.37 -16.37 -12.60
N GLN A 994 3.15 -17.70 -12.48
CA GLN A 994 2.63 -18.30 -11.25
C GLN A 994 3.63 -18.18 -10.09
N LEU A 995 4.93 -18.38 -10.33
CA LEU A 995 5.97 -18.20 -9.31
C LEU A 995 6.01 -16.76 -8.78
N MET A 996 5.98 -15.74 -9.66
CA MET A 996 5.87 -14.33 -9.25
C MET A 996 4.54 -14.05 -8.52
N LEU A 997 3.45 -14.75 -8.84
CA LEU A 997 2.17 -14.58 -8.14
C LEU A 997 2.12 -15.26 -6.77
N SER A 998 2.86 -16.34 -6.54
CA SER A 998 3.07 -16.88 -5.17
C SER A 998 3.89 -15.91 -4.31
N GLU A 999 4.94 -15.29 -4.86
CA GLU A 999 5.69 -14.23 -4.17
C GLU A 999 4.80 -13.00 -3.86
N ASP A 1000 3.90 -12.61 -4.77
CA ASP A 1000 2.87 -11.58 -4.57
C ASP A 1000 1.71 -12.01 -3.62
N HIS A 1001 1.72 -13.24 -3.08
CA HIS A 1001 0.77 -13.72 -2.06
C HIS A 1001 1.45 -13.98 -0.71
N GLU A 1002 2.69 -14.46 -0.70
CA GLU A 1002 3.55 -14.51 0.50
C GLU A 1002 3.89 -13.09 1.04
N THR A 1003 3.71 -12.04 0.23
CA THR A 1003 3.88 -10.64 0.62
C THR A 1003 2.58 -9.88 0.92
N ALA A 1004 1.46 -10.59 1.12
CA ALA A 1004 0.12 -10.01 1.29
C ALA A 1004 -0.57 -10.36 2.63
N VAL A 1005 0.11 -10.10 3.76
CA VAL A 1005 -0.38 -10.26 5.14
C VAL A 1005 -0.27 -8.94 5.93
#